data_AF-A0A7X0MHH5-F1
#
_entry.id   AF-A0A7X0MHH5-F1
#
_cell.length_a   1.000
_cell.length_b   1.000
_cell.length_c   1.000
_cell.angle_alpha   90.00
_cell.angle_beta   90.00
_cell.angle_gamma   90.00
#
_symmetry.space_group_name_H-M   'P 1'
#
loop_
_entity.id
_entity.type
_entity.pdbx_description
1 polymer ?
#
loop_
_entity_poly.entity_id
_entity_poly.type
_entity_poly.pdbx_seq_one_letter_code
_entity_poly.pdbx_strand_id
1 'polypeptide(L)'
;MILLFAAMAVVALIVVQISLAVLHDRAVTASGPTRSLESLETAIADKRMALSDIENELGERRKALANIADVQADYDATKRQLDDLNAEWLQKDERREEIRALREVIEAEIIEKHAVDAELASARADLDAVHDRLTAAERLFALNDEMKREQAALEKKIAEMRSQAIELSEAQERVQRLEALSQELGRESARVEGLLQAANSQLSQVQEDLAVERQATAAVHAEFTQTSAKLAAAEERARSIESDISSLEDRRSSLMAQVAKMEEDVAEASGRDAPGREEAIVERLKELTTLPPVLAQMRSWKDRAAENEAEAVQRVLQRLEQSGLHYDRRIVYAFHTAMKTNDTTQMAVLAGISGTGKSQLPRQYAAGIGIGFLQVPVQPRWDSPQDLMGFYNYIEKRYRPTDMARALYHLDILNNQKSEFQDQMIMILLDEMNLARVEYYFSDFLSRLESRPPMNRVSDKSLRKDAEIELEIPMPRGMDAPRIFPGYNLLFAGTMNEDESTQSLSDKVVDRANVLRFSAPRTIRTTAQKANIAEPEALSAARWRSWVNPVSTVESEQTVIDSVDRMVSLMKGFKRPFGHRLGRAIMGYVANYTSFDQAKDLRVPLADQVEMRLLPKLRGIEVEDGNDHAFSELISFVGDALRDDHLAKAIDESIRAAKEGSGQFVWNGVSR
;
A
#
# COMPACT_ATOMS: atom_id res chain seq x y z
N MET A 1 18.03 232.10 70.94
CA MET A 1 18.05 230.86 71.78
C MET A 1 16.94 229.91 71.30
N ILE A 2 17.05 229.26 70.14
CA ILE A 2 17.93 228.13 69.76
C ILE A 2 17.48 226.77 70.33
N LEU A 3 16.85 226.68 71.50
CA LEU A 3 16.38 225.39 72.04
C LEU A 3 14.85 225.24 72.01
N LEU A 4 14.10 226.34 72.02
CA LEU A 4 12.62 226.23 71.97
C LEU A 4 12.10 225.92 70.56
N PHE A 5 12.90 226.21 69.53
CA PHE A 5 12.66 225.82 68.14
C PHE A 5 12.79 224.31 67.91
N ALA A 6 13.47 223.58 68.79
CA ALA A 6 13.68 222.14 68.64
C ALA A 6 12.54 221.32 69.28
N ALA A 7 12.01 221.74 70.43
CA ALA A 7 10.98 220.96 71.11
C ALA A 7 9.60 221.06 70.43
N MET A 8 9.19 222.26 69.99
CA MET A 8 7.87 222.39 69.35
C MET A 8 7.82 221.77 67.94
N ALA A 9 8.95 221.72 67.23
CA ALA A 9 9.03 221.02 65.95
C ALA A 9 8.83 219.50 66.11
N VAL A 10 9.27 218.91 67.24
CA VAL A 10 9.05 217.49 67.54
C VAL A 10 7.59 217.21 67.90
N VAL A 11 6.93 218.12 68.62
CA VAL A 11 5.50 217.99 68.92
C VAL A 11 4.65 218.12 67.66
N ALA A 12 5.04 218.99 66.71
CA ALA A 12 4.38 219.09 65.41
C ALA A 12 4.56 217.82 64.55
N LEU A 13 5.69 217.11 64.69
CA LEU A 13 5.94 215.88 63.92
C LEU A 13 5.17 214.67 64.45
N ILE A 14 4.96 214.57 65.77
CA ILE A 14 4.19 213.49 66.38
C ILE A 14 2.70 213.62 66.05
N VAL A 15 2.16 214.84 66.03
CA VAL A 15 0.74 215.05 65.70
C VAL A 15 0.45 214.76 64.22
N VAL A 16 1.40 215.02 63.32
CA VAL A 16 1.26 214.66 61.89
C VAL A 16 1.40 213.15 61.67
N GLN A 17 2.25 212.45 62.43
CA GLN A 17 2.35 210.99 62.33
C GLN A 17 1.10 210.28 62.85
N ILE A 18 0.47 210.78 63.91
CA ILE A 18 -0.79 210.20 64.40
C ILE A 18 -1.93 210.44 63.41
N SER A 19 -1.91 211.57 62.71
CA SER A 19 -2.93 211.91 61.68
C SER A 19 -2.82 211.04 60.43
N LEU A 20 -1.63 210.58 60.06
CA LEU A 20 -1.44 209.64 58.94
C LEU A 20 -1.75 208.19 59.31
N ALA A 21 -1.50 207.77 60.56
CA ALA A 21 -1.81 206.43 61.02
C ALA A 21 -3.32 206.17 61.11
N VAL A 22 -4.10 207.16 61.55
CA VAL A 22 -5.57 207.02 61.68
C VAL A 22 -6.28 207.07 60.32
N LEU A 23 -5.73 207.75 59.32
CA LEU A 23 -6.25 207.70 57.96
C LEU A 23 -5.85 206.42 57.21
N HIS A 24 -4.73 205.79 57.59
CA HIS A 24 -4.33 204.51 57.01
C HIS A 24 -5.22 203.34 57.49
N ASP A 25 -5.75 203.38 58.71
CA ASP A 25 -6.56 202.26 59.24
C ASP A 25 -8.01 202.25 58.71
N ARG A 26 -8.50 203.39 58.19
CA ARG A 26 -9.81 203.46 57.52
C ARG A 26 -9.79 203.13 56.03
N ALA A 27 -8.61 203.02 55.43
CA ALA A 27 -8.46 202.63 54.03
C ALA A 27 -8.33 201.10 53.83
N VAL A 28 -8.15 200.31 54.89
CA VAL A 28 -7.78 198.89 54.77
C VAL A 28 -8.93 197.90 55.08
N THR A 29 -10.07 198.34 55.60
CA THR A 29 -11.16 197.42 56.03
C THR A 29 -12.44 197.41 55.18
N ALA A 30 -12.47 198.06 54.01
CA ALA A 30 -13.71 198.19 53.21
C ALA A 30 -13.62 197.74 51.74
N SER A 31 -12.69 196.85 51.36
CA SER A 31 -12.64 196.30 50.00
C SER A 31 -12.81 194.77 49.95
N GLY A 32 -13.89 194.36 49.28
CA GLY A 32 -14.19 192.98 48.85
C GLY A 32 -14.90 193.03 47.47
N PRO A 33 -14.80 191.96 46.66
CA PRO A 33 -14.25 192.10 45.31
C PRO A 33 -15.28 191.85 44.19
N THR A 34 -15.34 192.74 43.21
CA THR A 34 -16.18 192.56 42.01
C THR A 34 -15.33 192.09 40.83
N ARG A 35 -15.49 190.80 40.51
CA ARG A 35 -14.90 190.10 39.37
C ARG A 35 -15.53 190.61 38.06
N SER A 36 -14.70 190.80 37.03
CA SER A 36 -15.13 191.22 35.69
C SER A 36 -15.71 190.04 34.88
N LEU A 37 -16.60 190.38 33.94
CA LEU A 37 -17.44 189.49 33.13
C LEU A 37 -16.67 188.36 32.41
N GLU A 38 -15.42 188.62 32.01
CA GLU A 38 -14.52 187.66 31.35
C GLU A 38 -14.23 186.39 32.18
N SER A 39 -14.22 186.51 33.50
CA SER A 39 -13.93 185.38 34.41
C SER A 39 -15.10 184.41 34.61
N LEU A 40 -16.33 184.85 34.31
CA LEU A 40 -17.53 184.01 34.40
C LEU A 40 -17.79 183.22 33.10
N GLU A 41 -17.46 183.81 31.95
CA GLU A 41 -17.58 183.10 30.65
C GLU A 41 -16.57 181.95 30.54
N THR A 42 -15.35 182.14 31.03
CA THR A 42 -14.33 181.07 31.11
C THR A 42 -14.77 179.94 32.04
N ALA A 43 -15.32 180.25 33.23
CA ALA A 43 -15.80 179.23 34.16
C ALA A 43 -17.02 178.42 33.66
N ILE A 44 -17.90 179.02 32.83
CA ILE A 44 -19.04 178.32 32.22
C ILE A 44 -18.57 177.43 31.06
N ALA A 45 -17.58 177.86 30.28
CA ALA A 45 -16.98 177.04 29.22
C ALA A 45 -16.29 175.80 29.81
N ASP A 46 -15.50 175.96 30.88
CA ASP A 46 -14.80 174.86 31.55
C ASP A 46 -15.78 173.82 32.12
N LYS A 47 -16.90 174.26 32.73
CA LYS A 47 -17.92 173.34 33.26
C LYS A 47 -18.70 172.60 32.16
N ARG A 48 -18.90 173.21 30.98
CA ARG A 48 -19.53 172.51 29.85
C ARG A 48 -18.62 171.46 29.24
N MET A 49 -17.31 171.71 29.16
CA MET A 49 -16.34 170.69 28.75
C MET A 49 -16.32 169.50 29.73
N ALA A 50 -16.27 169.76 31.04
CA ALA A 50 -16.28 168.68 32.03
C ALA A 50 -17.53 167.79 31.96
N LEU A 51 -18.68 168.34 31.58
CA LEU A 51 -19.94 167.58 31.45
C LEU A 51 -19.94 166.71 30.18
N SER A 52 -19.42 167.23 29.07
CA SER A 52 -19.20 166.46 27.83
C SER A 52 -18.24 165.29 28.04
N ASP A 53 -17.16 165.49 28.81
CA ASP A 53 -16.19 164.43 29.09
C ASP A 53 -16.80 163.30 29.93
N ILE A 54 -17.64 163.63 30.93
CA ILE A 54 -18.33 162.62 31.76
C ILE A 54 -19.37 161.85 30.94
N GLU A 55 -20.12 162.50 30.04
CA GLU A 55 -21.09 161.82 29.18
C GLU A 55 -20.40 160.84 28.21
N ASN A 56 -19.24 161.21 27.67
CA ASN A 56 -18.42 160.30 26.86
C ASN A 56 -17.89 159.12 27.69
N GLU A 57 -17.39 159.35 28.91
CA GLU A 57 -16.89 158.28 29.79
C GLU A 57 -17.99 157.28 30.19
N LEU A 58 -19.23 157.76 30.41
CA LEU A 58 -20.41 156.93 30.66
C LEU A 58 -20.81 156.11 29.42
N GLY A 59 -20.67 156.68 28.22
CA GLY A 59 -20.87 155.99 26.95
C GLY A 59 -19.87 154.83 26.75
N GLU A 60 -18.59 155.06 27.05
CA GLU A 60 -17.56 154.01 26.98
C GLU A 60 -17.79 152.89 28.00
N ARG A 61 -18.15 153.22 29.25
CA ARG A 61 -18.45 152.20 30.27
C ARG A 61 -19.66 151.33 29.91
N ARG A 62 -20.69 151.90 29.26
CA ARG A 62 -21.82 151.10 28.76
C ARG A 62 -21.41 150.13 27.65
N LYS A 63 -20.52 150.54 26.73
CA LYS A 63 -19.96 149.63 25.72
C LYS A 63 -19.11 148.51 26.34
N ALA A 64 -18.31 148.84 27.36
CA ALA A 64 -17.49 147.84 28.07
C ALA A 64 -18.37 146.79 28.79
N LEU A 65 -19.48 147.20 29.42
CA LEU A 65 -20.41 146.29 30.07
C LEU A 65 -21.13 145.37 29.07
N ALA A 66 -21.49 145.86 27.89
CA ALA A 66 -22.06 145.03 26.83
C ALA A 66 -21.05 143.95 26.35
N ASN A 67 -19.79 144.32 26.13
CA ASN A 67 -18.74 143.35 25.77
C ASN A 67 -18.52 142.29 26.86
N ILE A 68 -18.57 142.65 28.14
CA ILE A 68 -18.43 141.68 29.24
C ILE A 68 -19.61 140.70 29.23
N ALA A 69 -20.84 141.17 29.00
CA ALA A 69 -22.01 140.31 28.90
C ALA A 69 -21.92 139.33 27.72
N ASP A 70 -21.45 139.78 26.56
CA ASP A 70 -21.25 138.92 25.38
C ASP A 70 -20.14 137.87 25.64
N VAL A 71 -19.00 138.26 26.21
CA VAL A 71 -17.92 137.31 26.56
C VAL A 71 -18.38 136.29 27.60
N GLN A 72 -19.24 136.68 28.53
CA GLN A 72 -19.76 135.79 29.56
C GLN A 72 -20.78 134.79 28.98
N ALA A 73 -21.58 135.20 28.00
CA ALA A 73 -22.45 134.31 27.24
C ALA A 73 -21.64 133.29 26.40
N ASP A 74 -20.55 133.72 25.76
CA ASP A 74 -19.64 132.84 25.02
C ASP A 74 -18.90 131.86 25.95
N TYR A 75 -18.50 132.29 27.15
CA TYR A 75 -17.92 131.42 28.17
C TYR A 75 -18.91 130.34 28.63
N ASP A 76 -20.15 130.72 28.90
CA ASP A 76 -21.18 129.75 29.32
C ASP A 76 -21.55 128.78 28.20
N ALA A 77 -21.55 129.23 26.94
CA ALA A 77 -21.77 128.37 25.78
C ALA A 77 -20.63 127.37 25.58
N THR A 78 -19.37 127.82 25.65
CA THR A 78 -18.19 126.95 25.53
C THR A 78 -18.05 125.99 26.70
N LYS A 79 -18.42 126.41 27.92
CA LYS A 79 -18.46 125.53 29.09
C LYS A 79 -19.48 124.41 28.93
N ARG A 80 -20.68 124.70 28.43
CA ARG A 80 -21.67 123.65 28.11
C ARG A 80 -21.17 122.69 27.05
N GLN A 81 -20.53 123.18 25.99
CA GLN A 81 -19.92 122.30 24.98
C GLN A 81 -18.84 121.39 25.57
N LEU A 82 -18.01 121.91 26.48
CA LEU A 82 -16.99 121.11 27.17
C LEU A 82 -17.61 120.04 28.07
N ASP A 83 -18.67 120.38 28.81
CA ASP A 83 -19.38 119.45 29.68
C ASP A 83 -20.08 118.36 28.86
N ASP A 84 -20.70 118.70 27.73
CA ASP A 84 -21.31 117.76 26.78
C ASP A 84 -20.25 116.82 26.17
N LEU A 85 -19.10 117.37 25.75
CA LEU A 85 -17.97 116.58 25.22
C LEU A 85 -17.35 115.65 26.26
N ASN A 86 -17.24 116.09 27.52
CA ASN A 86 -16.76 115.25 28.61
C ASN A 86 -17.74 114.12 28.93
N ALA A 87 -19.04 114.39 28.90
CA ALA A 87 -20.07 113.36 29.06
C ALA A 87 -20.01 112.32 27.92
N GLU A 88 -19.86 112.76 26.67
CA GLU A 88 -19.64 111.86 25.53
C GLU A 88 -18.34 111.06 25.66
N TRP A 89 -17.26 111.67 26.16
CA TRP A 89 -15.97 111.01 26.34
C TRP A 89 -16.04 109.91 27.41
N LEU A 90 -16.77 110.17 28.49
CA LEU A 90 -16.98 109.24 29.60
C LEU A 90 -17.86 108.06 29.19
N GLN A 91 -18.95 108.30 28.44
CA GLN A 91 -19.76 107.21 27.86
C GLN A 91 -18.95 106.33 26.90
N LYS A 92 -18.00 106.91 26.16
CA LYS A 92 -17.12 106.14 25.28
C LYS A 92 -16.04 105.37 26.06
N ASP A 93 -15.80 105.66 27.33
CA ASP A 93 -14.81 104.97 28.14
C ASP A 93 -15.29 103.58 28.56
N GLU A 94 -16.55 103.46 28.99
CA GLU A 94 -17.20 102.16 29.24
C GLU A 94 -17.15 101.26 28.01
N ARG A 95 -17.46 101.82 26.83
CA ARG A 95 -17.39 101.09 25.56
C ARG A 95 -15.96 100.70 25.16
N ARG A 96 -14.94 101.47 25.55
CA ARG A 96 -13.53 101.12 25.36
C ARG A 96 -13.11 99.99 26.27
N GLU A 97 -13.59 99.95 27.51
CA GLU A 97 -13.34 98.84 28.44
C GLU A 97 -14.01 97.55 27.96
N GLU A 98 -15.27 97.59 27.51
CA GLU A 98 -15.94 96.42 26.94
C GLU A 98 -15.19 95.87 25.72
N ILE A 99 -14.74 96.75 24.81
CA ILE A 99 -13.95 96.33 23.64
C ILE A 99 -12.61 95.73 24.08
N ARG A 100 -11.98 96.24 25.15
CA ARG A 100 -10.72 95.71 25.67
C ARG A 100 -10.91 94.32 26.28
N ALA A 101 -11.94 94.14 27.10
CA ALA A 101 -12.29 92.84 27.67
C ALA A 101 -12.64 91.81 26.58
N LEU A 102 -13.39 92.22 25.55
CA LEU A 102 -13.71 91.36 24.42
C LEU A 102 -12.46 90.99 23.61
N ARG A 103 -11.50 91.90 23.45
CA ARG A 103 -10.21 91.60 22.82
C ARG A 103 -9.37 90.63 23.63
N GLU A 104 -9.33 90.76 24.95
CA GLU A 104 -8.60 89.83 25.82
C GLU A 104 -9.18 88.41 25.72
N VAL A 105 -10.51 88.26 25.71
CA VAL A 105 -11.17 86.96 25.51
C VAL A 105 -10.87 86.39 24.12
N ILE A 106 -10.95 87.22 23.07
CA ILE A 106 -10.63 86.79 21.69
C ILE A 106 -9.16 86.39 21.56
N GLU A 107 -8.23 87.14 22.17
CA GLU A 107 -6.80 86.79 22.16
C GLU A 107 -6.53 85.48 22.88
N ALA A 108 -7.19 85.24 24.03
CA ALA A 108 -7.09 83.96 24.75
C ALA A 108 -7.60 82.78 23.90
N GLU A 109 -8.76 82.92 23.26
CA GLU A 109 -9.33 81.90 22.36
C GLU A 109 -8.47 81.67 21.11
N ILE A 110 -7.84 82.71 20.57
CA ILE A 110 -6.90 82.59 19.45
C ILE A 110 -5.65 81.81 19.88
N ILE A 111 -5.13 82.06 21.09
CA ILE A 111 -3.98 81.32 21.64
C ILE A 111 -4.35 79.84 21.85
N GLU A 112 -5.52 79.55 22.42
CA GLU A 112 -5.98 78.17 22.62
C GLU A 112 -6.18 77.45 21.29
N LYS A 113 -6.80 78.11 20.31
CA LYS A 113 -6.92 77.57 18.95
C LYS A 113 -5.56 77.29 18.32
N HIS A 114 -4.59 78.19 18.44
CA HIS A 114 -3.24 77.96 17.92
C HIS A 114 -2.53 76.79 18.61
N ALA A 115 -2.75 76.59 19.91
CA ALA A 115 -2.23 75.43 20.63
C ALA A 115 -2.84 74.12 20.10
N VAL A 116 -4.17 74.08 19.93
CA VAL A 116 -4.88 72.92 19.37
C VAL A 116 -4.47 72.65 17.92
N ASP A 117 -4.31 73.69 17.10
CA ASP A 117 -3.84 73.55 15.71
C ASP A 117 -2.41 73.00 15.66
N ALA A 118 -1.55 73.38 16.60
CA ALA A 118 -0.19 72.85 16.73
C ALA A 118 -0.19 71.37 17.17
N GLU A 119 -1.03 71.00 18.15
CA GLU A 119 -1.21 69.60 18.57
C GLU A 119 -1.76 68.74 17.42
N LEU A 120 -2.75 69.24 16.68
CA LEU A 120 -3.32 68.56 15.51
C LEU A 120 -2.27 68.36 14.40
N ALA A 121 -1.43 69.38 14.15
CA ALA A 121 -0.35 69.28 13.19
C ALA A 121 0.69 68.23 13.59
N SER A 122 1.04 68.16 14.88
CA SER A 122 1.92 67.12 15.43
C SER A 122 1.30 65.73 15.29
N ALA A 123 0.04 65.56 15.69
CA ALA A 123 -0.66 64.28 15.62
C ALA A 123 -0.82 63.78 14.16
N ARG A 124 -1.02 64.69 13.20
CA ARG A 124 -1.03 64.35 11.76
C ARG A 124 0.34 63.88 11.29
N ALA A 125 1.41 64.59 11.67
CA ALA A 125 2.77 64.18 11.31
C ALA A 125 3.14 62.81 11.92
N ASP A 126 2.71 62.53 13.15
CA ASP A 126 2.89 61.22 13.79
C ASP A 126 2.10 60.11 13.06
N LEU A 127 0.88 60.40 12.63
CA LEU A 127 0.04 59.47 11.87
C LEU A 127 0.65 59.15 10.51
N ASP A 128 1.15 60.16 9.79
CA ASP A 128 1.86 59.97 8.52
C ASP A 128 3.12 59.13 8.71
N ALA A 129 3.90 59.39 9.77
CA ALA A 129 5.08 58.59 10.09
C ALA A 129 4.74 57.12 10.45
N VAL A 130 3.61 56.87 11.11
CA VAL A 130 3.12 55.51 11.38
C VAL A 130 2.66 54.84 10.08
N HIS A 131 1.98 55.56 9.19
CA HIS A 131 1.55 55.04 7.90
C HIS A 131 2.74 54.65 7.00
N ASP A 132 3.79 55.47 6.97
CA ASP A 132 5.03 55.18 6.25
C ASP A 132 5.74 53.93 6.82
N ARG A 133 5.74 53.77 8.15
CA ARG A 133 6.28 52.56 8.79
C ARG A 133 5.46 51.32 8.47
N LEU A 134 4.13 51.44 8.42
CA LEU A 134 3.24 50.33 8.10
C LEU A 134 3.44 49.88 6.65
N THR A 135 3.46 50.81 5.70
CA THR A 135 3.71 50.49 4.29
C THR A 135 5.11 49.90 4.07
N ALA A 136 6.13 50.36 4.80
CA ALA A 136 7.45 49.73 4.79
C ALA A 136 7.42 48.30 5.34
N ALA A 137 6.68 48.06 6.43
CA ALA A 137 6.53 46.72 7.02
C ALA A 137 5.78 45.77 6.07
N GLU A 138 4.70 46.22 5.41
CA GLU A 138 3.96 45.45 4.41
C GLU A 138 4.85 45.02 3.25
N ARG A 139 5.74 45.90 2.75
CA ARG A 139 6.73 45.56 1.72
C ARG A 139 7.71 44.48 2.21
N LEU A 140 8.17 44.57 3.46
CA LEU A 140 9.06 43.55 4.04
C LEU A 140 8.36 42.20 4.21
N PHE A 141 7.08 42.19 4.60
CA PHE A 141 6.29 40.96 4.67
C PHE A 141 6.10 40.32 3.29
N ALA A 142 5.78 41.11 2.27
CA ALA A 142 5.67 40.62 0.90
C ALA A 142 6.99 40.01 0.40
N LEU A 143 8.12 40.67 0.65
CA LEU A 143 9.46 40.14 0.31
C LEU A 143 9.77 38.84 1.07
N ASN A 144 9.39 38.75 2.35
CA ASN A 144 9.61 37.55 3.16
C ASN A 144 8.79 36.36 2.65
N ASP A 145 7.54 36.60 2.27
CA ASP A 145 6.69 35.57 1.67
C ASP A 145 7.23 35.11 0.30
N GLU A 146 7.79 36.01 -0.50
CA GLU A 146 8.45 35.67 -1.76
C GLU A 146 9.71 34.83 -1.51
N MET A 147 10.60 35.23 -0.59
CA MET A 147 11.78 34.44 -0.22
C MET A 147 11.41 33.06 0.33
N LYS A 148 10.33 32.93 1.11
CA LYS A 148 9.85 31.64 1.61
C LYS A 148 9.37 30.73 0.48
N ARG A 149 8.68 31.27 -0.53
CA ARG A 149 8.26 30.50 -1.71
C ARG A 149 9.47 30.04 -2.52
N GLU A 150 10.46 30.90 -2.71
CA GLU A 150 11.71 30.54 -3.38
C GLU A 150 12.48 29.47 -2.61
N GLN A 151 12.59 29.60 -1.29
CA GLN A 151 13.22 28.60 -0.43
C GLN A 151 12.52 27.24 -0.56
N ALA A 152 11.19 27.20 -0.46
CA ALA A 152 10.43 25.96 -0.62
C ALA A 152 10.61 25.33 -2.01
N ALA A 153 10.68 26.15 -3.07
CA ALA A 153 10.93 25.67 -4.42
C ALA A 153 12.36 25.09 -4.57
N LEU A 154 13.36 25.74 -3.97
CA LEU A 154 14.74 25.25 -3.96
C LEU A 154 14.89 23.96 -3.14
N GLU A 155 14.24 23.87 -1.99
CA GLU A 155 14.23 22.64 -1.16
C GLU A 155 13.63 21.46 -1.92
N LYS A 156 12.52 21.68 -2.63
CA LYS A 156 11.93 20.65 -3.51
C LYS A 156 12.90 20.22 -4.60
N LYS A 157 13.58 21.17 -5.25
CA LYS A 157 14.55 20.88 -6.31
C LYS A 157 15.79 20.14 -5.78
N ILE A 158 16.25 20.45 -4.57
CA ILE A 158 17.34 19.73 -3.90
C ILE A 158 16.91 18.29 -3.56
N ALA A 159 15.67 18.10 -3.09
CA ALA A 159 15.14 16.76 -2.83
C ALA A 159 15.07 15.91 -4.11
N GLU A 160 14.59 16.48 -5.22
CA GLU A 160 14.55 15.83 -6.53
C GLU A 160 15.97 15.45 -7.01
N MET A 161 16.94 16.36 -6.92
CA MET A 161 18.33 16.06 -7.31
C MET A 161 18.98 14.98 -6.42
N ARG A 162 18.66 14.94 -5.12
CA ARG A 162 19.14 13.89 -4.22
C ARG A 162 18.56 12.53 -4.59
N SER A 163 17.28 12.46 -4.94
CA SER A 163 16.65 11.23 -5.44
C SER A 163 17.35 10.73 -6.71
N GLN A 164 17.57 11.63 -7.68
CA GLN A 164 18.25 11.29 -8.93
C GLN A 164 19.70 10.83 -8.70
N ALA A 165 20.41 11.42 -7.73
CA ALA A 165 21.77 10.99 -7.40
C ALA A 165 21.81 9.58 -6.79
N ILE A 166 20.83 9.22 -5.96
CA ILE A 166 20.69 7.87 -5.40
C ILE A 166 20.39 6.88 -6.54
N GLU A 167 19.41 7.17 -7.39
CA GLU A 167 19.06 6.33 -8.55
C GLU A 167 20.27 6.09 -9.48
N LEU A 168 21.08 7.14 -9.72
CA LEU A 168 22.29 7.02 -10.53
C LEU A 168 23.34 6.12 -9.86
N SER A 169 23.53 6.25 -8.55
CA SER A 169 24.47 5.41 -7.78
C SER A 169 24.06 3.94 -7.83
N GLU A 170 22.77 3.65 -7.61
CA GLU A 170 22.24 2.28 -7.69
C GLU A 170 22.37 1.70 -9.10
N ALA A 171 22.12 2.52 -10.14
CA ALA A 171 22.32 2.11 -11.53
C ALA A 171 23.81 1.78 -11.81
N GLN A 172 24.75 2.58 -11.29
CA GLN A 172 26.19 2.33 -11.45
C GLN A 172 26.63 1.04 -10.75
N GLU A 173 26.17 0.78 -9.53
CA GLU A 173 26.45 -0.48 -8.85
C GLU A 173 25.88 -1.68 -9.61
N ARG A 174 24.67 -1.54 -10.16
CA ARG A 174 24.03 -2.59 -10.94
C ARG A 174 24.84 -2.91 -12.20
N VAL A 175 25.36 -1.89 -12.88
CA VAL A 175 26.24 -2.08 -14.05
C VAL A 175 27.51 -2.83 -13.64
N GLN A 176 28.18 -2.44 -12.55
CA GLN A 176 29.38 -3.15 -12.08
C GLN A 176 29.11 -4.61 -11.73
N ARG A 177 27.98 -4.90 -11.07
CA ARG A 177 27.56 -6.29 -10.78
C ARG A 177 27.32 -7.10 -12.05
N LEU A 178 26.67 -6.50 -13.05
CA LEU A 178 26.41 -7.16 -14.34
C LEU A 178 27.71 -7.41 -15.13
N GLU A 179 28.66 -6.48 -15.09
CA GLU A 179 29.98 -6.65 -15.73
C GLU A 179 30.76 -7.79 -15.06
N ALA A 180 30.76 -7.87 -13.73
CA ALA A 180 31.39 -8.96 -12.99
C ALA A 180 30.77 -10.33 -13.35
N LEU A 181 29.44 -10.40 -13.38
CA LEU A 181 28.72 -11.62 -13.76
C LEU A 181 29.00 -12.02 -15.22
N SER A 182 29.07 -11.06 -16.13
CA SER A 182 29.42 -11.29 -17.53
C SER A 182 30.82 -11.90 -17.67
N GLN A 183 31.79 -11.40 -16.90
CA GLN A 183 33.15 -11.97 -16.88
C GLN A 183 33.17 -13.39 -16.31
N GLU A 184 32.41 -13.66 -15.24
CA GLU A 184 32.30 -15.00 -14.65
C GLU A 184 31.67 -16.00 -15.63
N LEU A 185 30.55 -15.63 -16.25
CA LEU A 185 29.91 -16.43 -17.29
C LEU A 185 30.83 -16.67 -18.49
N GLY A 186 31.61 -15.67 -18.89
CA GLY A 186 32.61 -15.82 -19.96
C GLY A 186 33.69 -16.85 -19.62
N ARG A 187 34.19 -16.85 -18.37
CA ARG A 187 35.15 -17.87 -17.90
C ARG A 187 34.53 -19.26 -17.89
N GLU A 188 33.29 -19.36 -17.44
CA GLU A 188 32.61 -20.64 -17.34
C GLU A 188 32.25 -21.22 -18.72
N SER A 189 31.87 -20.37 -19.67
CA SER A 189 31.68 -20.75 -21.08
C SER A 189 32.98 -21.32 -21.67
N ALA A 190 34.11 -20.63 -21.47
CA ALA A 190 35.41 -21.12 -21.95
C ALA A 190 35.81 -22.45 -21.30
N ARG A 191 35.50 -22.63 -20.00
CA ARG A 191 35.73 -23.90 -19.30
C ARG A 191 34.90 -25.05 -19.90
N VAL A 192 33.62 -24.81 -20.16
CA VAL A 192 32.71 -25.80 -20.74
C VAL A 192 33.11 -26.14 -22.17
N GLU A 193 33.50 -25.16 -22.99
CA GLU A 193 34.02 -25.40 -24.33
C GLU A 193 35.28 -26.27 -24.32
N GLY A 194 36.21 -26.02 -23.39
CA GLY A 194 37.39 -26.86 -23.20
C GLY A 194 37.06 -28.31 -22.83
N LEU A 195 36.09 -28.52 -21.93
CA LEU A 195 35.62 -29.86 -21.55
C LEU A 195 34.93 -30.56 -22.73
N LEU A 196 34.12 -29.85 -23.50
CA LEU A 196 33.46 -30.38 -24.70
C LEU A 196 34.49 -30.82 -25.75
N GLN A 197 35.52 -30.02 -25.97
CA GLN A 197 36.59 -30.36 -26.91
C GLN A 197 37.36 -31.62 -26.46
N ALA A 198 37.67 -31.73 -25.17
CA ALA A 198 38.31 -32.93 -24.61
C ALA A 198 37.43 -34.18 -24.76
N ALA A 199 36.13 -34.07 -24.44
CA ALA A 199 35.17 -35.15 -24.59
C ALA A 199 35.01 -35.60 -26.05
N ASN A 200 34.98 -34.66 -27.00
CA ASN A 200 34.94 -34.99 -28.43
C ASN A 200 36.20 -35.72 -28.90
N SER A 201 37.38 -35.34 -28.40
CA SER A 201 38.62 -36.06 -28.70
C SER A 201 38.60 -37.48 -28.15
N GLN A 202 38.09 -37.68 -26.94
CA GLN A 202 37.93 -39.02 -26.34
C GLN A 202 36.93 -39.86 -27.12
N LEU A 203 35.80 -39.27 -27.53
CA LEU A 203 34.80 -39.95 -28.33
C LEU A 203 35.38 -40.41 -29.67
N SER A 204 36.15 -39.56 -30.34
CA SER A 204 36.84 -39.92 -31.59
C SER A 204 37.80 -41.10 -31.38
N GLN A 205 38.56 -41.12 -30.29
CA GLN A 205 39.45 -42.23 -29.97
C GLN A 205 38.68 -43.53 -29.75
N VAL A 206 37.61 -43.49 -28.96
CA VAL A 206 36.77 -44.67 -28.68
C VAL A 206 36.11 -45.19 -29.96
N GLN A 207 35.70 -44.30 -30.87
CA GLN A 207 35.14 -44.70 -32.17
C GLN A 207 36.17 -45.42 -33.04
N GLU A 208 37.42 -44.96 -33.04
CA GLU A 208 38.52 -45.60 -33.74
C GLU A 208 38.83 -46.99 -33.14
N ASP A 209 38.95 -47.07 -31.82
CA ASP A 209 39.18 -48.33 -31.10
C ASP A 209 38.04 -49.33 -31.37
N LEU A 210 36.78 -48.86 -31.35
CA LEU A 210 35.61 -49.69 -31.67
C LEU A 210 35.62 -50.18 -33.12
N ALA A 211 36.11 -49.37 -34.07
CA ALA A 211 36.24 -49.77 -35.46
C ALA A 211 37.27 -50.91 -35.61
N VAL A 212 38.40 -50.80 -34.91
CA VAL A 212 39.42 -51.86 -34.85
C VAL A 212 38.85 -53.15 -34.26
N GLU A 213 38.15 -53.06 -33.13
CA GLU A 213 37.56 -54.22 -32.46
C GLU A 213 36.49 -54.91 -33.31
N ARG A 214 35.68 -54.13 -34.04
CA ARG A 214 34.70 -54.67 -35.00
C ARG A 214 35.38 -55.42 -36.14
N GLN A 215 36.49 -54.91 -36.65
CA GLN A 215 37.25 -55.58 -37.70
C GLN A 215 37.87 -56.88 -37.19
N ALA A 216 38.41 -56.89 -35.97
CA ALA A 216 38.91 -58.10 -35.32
C ALA A 216 37.79 -59.13 -35.10
N THR A 217 36.62 -58.70 -34.61
CA THR A 217 35.44 -59.56 -34.41
C THR A 217 34.96 -60.15 -35.73
N ALA A 218 34.94 -59.36 -36.81
CA ALA A 218 34.56 -59.84 -38.14
C ALA A 218 35.54 -60.89 -38.68
N ALA A 219 36.84 -60.73 -38.43
CA ALA A 219 37.86 -61.72 -38.79
C ALA A 219 37.67 -63.04 -38.02
N VAL A 220 37.47 -62.96 -36.70
CA VAL A 220 37.18 -64.14 -35.86
C VAL A 220 35.88 -64.82 -36.30
N HIS A 221 34.85 -64.05 -36.65
CA HIS A 221 33.59 -64.60 -37.15
C HIS A 221 33.75 -65.31 -38.50
N ALA A 222 34.58 -64.78 -39.40
CA ALA A 222 34.92 -65.45 -40.65
C ALA A 222 35.67 -66.76 -40.42
N GLU A 223 36.64 -66.78 -39.50
CA GLU A 223 37.32 -68.01 -39.08
C GLU A 223 36.36 -69.02 -38.43
N PHE A 224 35.47 -68.56 -37.55
CA PHE A 224 34.43 -69.38 -36.94
C PHE A 224 33.48 -69.98 -37.99
N THR A 225 33.10 -69.20 -39.00
CA THR A 225 32.25 -69.67 -40.09
C THR A 225 32.97 -70.72 -40.94
N GLN A 226 34.26 -70.51 -41.23
CA GLN A 226 35.07 -71.48 -41.97
C GLN A 226 35.28 -72.77 -41.18
N THR A 227 35.55 -72.68 -39.88
CA THR A 227 35.70 -73.85 -38.99
C THR A 227 34.37 -74.57 -38.80
N SER A 228 33.26 -73.85 -38.66
CA SER A 228 31.91 -74.44 -38.63
C SER A 228 31.57 -75.15 -39.93
N ALA A 229 31.94 -74.61 -41.09
CA ALA A 229 31.76 -75.29 -42.38
C ALA A 229 32.63 -76.56 -42.50
N LYS A 230 33.87 -76.51 -42.00
CA LYS A 230 34.74 -77.70 -41.91
C LYS A 230 34.16 -78.74 -40.95
N LEU A 231 33.60 -78.32 -39.81
CA LEU A 231 32.94 -79.18 -38.84
C LEU A 231 31.69 -79.82 -39.46
N ALA A 232 30.83 -79.05 -40.12
CA ALA A 232 29.66 -79.58 -40.81
C ALA A 232 30.05 -80.60 -41.91
N ALA A 233 31.12 -80.35 -42.66
CA ALA A 233 31.64 -81.31 -43.63
C ALA A 233 32.23 -82.57 -42.96
N ALA A 234 32.86 -82.42 -41.79
CA ALA A 234 33.36 -83.54 -40.99
C ALA A 234 32.21 -84.34 -40.35
N GLU A 235 31.15 -83.67 -39.88
CA GLU A 235 29.92 -84.28 -39.38
C GLU A 235 29.18 -85.02 -40.50
N GLU A 236 29.13 -84.48 -41.72
CA GLU A 236 28.52 -85.20 -42.85
C GLU A 236 29.35 -86.44 -43.24
N ARG A 237 30.69 -86.35 -43.18
CA ARG A 237 31.55 -87.54 -43.29
C ARG A 237 31.36 -88.50 -42.14
N ALA A 238 31.19 -87.99 -40.91
CA ALA A 238 30.92 -88.80 -39.74
C ALA A 238 29.56 -89.50 -39.87
N ARG A 239 28.52 -88.83 -40.39
CA ARG A 239 27.22 -89.42 -40.71
C ARG A 239 27.30 -90.45 -41.84
N SER A 240 28.13 -90.22 -42.85
CA SER A 240 28.41 -91.24 -43.88
C SER A 240 29.12 -92.45 -43.28
N ILE A 241 30.11 -92.22 -42.41
CA ILE A 241 30.78 -93.30 -41.68
C ILE A 241 29.82 -93.96 -40.70
N GLU A 242 28.92 -93.23 -40.05
CA GLU A 242 27.85 -93.75 -39.19
C GLU A 242 26.78 -94.49 -40.01
N SER A 243 26.54 -94.13 -41.25
CA SER A 243 25.68 -94.88 -42.18
C SER A 243 26.37 -96.16 -42.65
N ASP A 244 27.69 -96.12 -42.87
CA ASP A 244 28.49 -97.30 -43.19
C ASP A 244 28.60 -98.22 -41.97
N ILE A 245 28.84 -97.64 -40.79
CA ILE A 245 28.76 -98.31 -39.49
C ILE A 245 27.34 -98.83 -39.29
N SER A 246 26.28 -98.09 -39.59
CA SER A 246 24.88 -98.54 -39.51
C SER A 246 24.63 -99.71 -40.44
N SER A 247 25.22 -99.75 -41.63
CA SER A 247 25.10 -100.90 -42.54
C SER A 247 25.86 -102.14 -42.04
N LEU A 248 27.01 -101.92 -41.39
CA LEU A 248 27.82 -102.94 -40.72
C LEU A 248 27.20 -103.36 -39.38
N GLU A 249 26.49 -102.44 -38.72
CA GLU A 249 25.73 -102.61 -37.52
C GLU A 249 24.36 -103.20 -37.81
N ASP A 250 23.80 -103.07 -39.00
CA ASP A 250 22.62 -103.81 -39.48
C ASP A 250 22.99 -105.26 -39.75
N ARG A 251 24.22 -105.48 -40.23
CA ARG A 251 24.86 -106.80 -40.30
C ARG A 251 25.12 -107.36 -38.90
N ARG A 252 25.58 -106.53 -37.95
CA ARG A 252 25.79 -106.87 -36.54
C ARG A 252 24.47 -107.03 -35.78
N SER A 253 23.41 -106.30 -36.13
CA SER A 253 22.10 -106.23 -35.46
C SER A 253 21.19 -107.34 -35.91
N SER A 254 21.34 -107.86 -37.13
CA SER A 254 20.80 -109.18 -37.49
C SER A 254 21.35 -110.29 -36.58
N LEU A 255 22.62 -110.18 -36.16
CA LEU A 255 23.32 -111.12 -35.29
C LEU A 255 23.10 -110.82 -33.79
N MET A 256 22.95 -109.55 -33.39
CA MET A 256 22.70 -109.10 -32.01
C MET A 256 21.21 -109.04 -31.66
N ALA A 257 20.28 -108.94 -32.61
CA ALA A 257 18.83 -109.06 -32.37
C ALA A 257 18.41 -110.48 -31.97
N GLN A 258 19.29 -111.47 -32.16
CA GLN A 258 19.14 -112.81 -31.59
C GLN A 258 19.62 -112.89 -30.13
N VAL A 259 20.43 -111.93 -29.68
CA VAL A 259 21.05 -111.88 -28.33
C VAL A 259 20.35 -110.85 -27.42
N ALA A 260 19.94 -109.69 -27.94
CA ALA A 260 19.33 -108.57 -27.20
C ALA A 260 17.82 -108.71 -26.95
N LYS A 261 17.14 -109.70 -27.56
CA LYS A 261 15.78 -110.10 -27.14
C LYS A 261 15.77 -110.74 -25.73
N MET A 262 16.94 -111.09 -25.19
CA MET A 262 17.10 -111.74 -23.89
C MET A 262 17.56 -110.81 -22.76
N GLU A 263 17.87 -109.54 -23.04
CA GLU A 263 18.36 -108.60 -22.02
C GLU A 263 17.45 -107.38 -21.95
N GLU A 264 16.28 -107.56 -21.34
CA GLU A 264 15.75 -106.50 -20.48
C GLU A 264 15.20 -105.26 -21.21
N ASP A 265 13.88 -105.06 -21.29
CA ASP A 265 12.85 -105.33 -20.28
C ASP A 265 13.16 -104.81 -18.85
N VAL A 266 14.34 -104.21 -18.54
CA VAL A 266 14.73 -103.82 -17.14
C VAL A 266 15.55 -102.51 -17.04
N ALA A 267 15.45 -101.59 -17.98
CA ALA A 267 15.88 -100.22 -17.69
C ALA A 267 14.91 -99.24 -18.34
N GLU A 268 13.74 -99.08 -17.74
CA GLU A 268 13.44 -97.87 -16.96
C GLU A 268 13.78 -96.59 -17.73
N ALA A 269 12.76 -95.89 -18.18
CA ALA A 269 12.08 -94.96 -17.29
C ALA A 269 13.08 -93.96 -16.69
N SER A 270 13.16 -92.78 -17.32
CA SER A 270 13.34 -91.48 -16.64
C SER A 270 13.39 -90.37 -17.69
N GLY A 271 12.25 -90.10 -18.33
CA GLY A 271 12.02 -88.80 -18.96
C GLY A 271 11.44 -87.83 -17.93
N ARG A 272 11.84 -86.55 -17.98
CA ARG A 272 11.05 -85.43 -17.44
C ARG A 272 11.32 -84.12 -18.19
N ASP A 273 10.20 -83.49 -18.55
CA ASP A 273 10.00 -82.25 -19.31
C ASP A 273 10.21 -80.95 -18.49
N ALA A 274 10.46 -79.84 -19.20
CA ALA A 274 10.51 -78.47 -18.68
C ALA A 274 9.17 -77.72 -18.88
N PRO A 275 8.78 -76.77 -18.00
CA PRO A 275 7.45 -76.14 -18.04
C PRO A 275 7.30 -75.06 -19.13
N GLY A 276 6.04 -74.82 -19.52
CA GLY A 276 5.63 -73.98 -20.65
C GLY A 276 5.67 -72.47 -20.40
N ARG A 277 5.74 -71.70 -21.50
CA ARG A 277 5.96 -70.24 -21.59
C ARG A 277 4.90 -69.38 -20.87
N GLU A 278 3.68 -69.89 -20.65
CA GLU A 278 2.57 -69.17 -20.01
C GLU A 278 2.64 -69.19 -18.48
N GLU A 279 3.09 -70.30 -17.87
CA GLU A 279 3.23 -70.42 -16.41
C GLU A 279 4.24 -69.41 -15.86
N ALA A 280 5.33 -69.19 -16.60
CA ALA A 280 6.36 -68.22 -16.24
C ALA A 280 5.85 -66.75 -16.22
N ILE A 281 4.82 -66.41 -16.99
CA ILE A 281 4.24 -65.05 -17.00
C ILE A 281 3.27 -64.88 -15.82
N VAL A 282 2.43 -65.88 -15.57
CA VAL A 282 1.52 -65.87 -14.43
C VAL A 282 2.31 -65.76 -13.13
N GLU A 283 3.45 -66.44 -13.04
CA GLU A 283 4.33 -66.35 -11.89
C GLU A 283 4.95 -64.96 -11.71
N ARG A 284 5.36 -64.29 -12.79
CA ARG A 284 5.90 -62.91 -12.76
C ARG A 284 4.91 -61.89 -12.19
N LEU A 285 3.63 -62.04 -12.54
CA LEU A 285 2.55 -61.09 -12.21
C LEU A 285 1.71 -61.51 -10.99
N LYS A 286 2.05 -62.64 -10.36
CA LYS A 286 1.25 -63.22 -9.27
C LYS A 286 0.95 -62.22 -8.17
N GLU A 287 1.93 -61.44 -7.72
CA GLU A 287 1.75 -60.48 -6.64
C GLU A 287 0.90 -59.27 -7.05
N LEU A 288 1.00 -58.79 -8.30
CA LEU A 288 0.20 -57.67 -8.81
C LEU A 288 -1.30 -57.97 -8.81
N THR A 289 -1.65 -59.22 -9.11
CA THR A 289 -3.05 -59.68 -9.14
C THR A 289 -3.62 -59.97 -7.75
N THR A 290 -2.80 -59.99 -6.69
CA THR A 290 -3.31 -60.17 -5.32
C THR A 290 -4.14 -58.97 -4.89
N LEU A 291 -5.24 -59.22 -4.17
CA LEU A 291 -6.11 -58.14 -3.69
C LEU A 291 -5.42 -57.39 -2.53
N PRO A 292 -5.27 -56.06 -2.60
CA PRO A 292 -4.67 -55.29 -1.52
C PRO A 292 -5.65 -55.15 -0.33
N PRO A 293 -5.13 -54.88 0.89
CA PRO A 293 -5.96 -54.79 2.10
C PRO A 293 -7.13 -53.82 2.00
N VAL A 294 -6.94 -52.66 1.36
CA VAL A 294 -7.98 -51.62 1.20
C VAL A 294 -9.18 -52.14 0.40
N LEU A 295 -8.95 -52.84 -0.72
CA LEU A 295 -10.03 -53.39 -1.54
C LEU A 295 -10.66 -54.63 -0.90
N ALA A 296 -9.87 -55.41 -0.16
CA ALA A 296 -10.40 -56.53 0.63
C ALA A 296 -11.38 -56.04 1.71
N GLN A 297 -11.10 -54.91 2.37
CA GLN A 297 -12.02 -54.27 3.32
C GLN A 297 -13.27 -53.75 2.60
N MET A 298 -13.11 -53.04 1.49
CA MET A 298 -14.24 -52.49 0.73
C MET A 298 -15.20 -53.56 0.20
N ARG A 299 -14.70 -54.75 -0.14
CA ARG A 299 -15.55 -55.89 -0.57
C ARG A 299 -16.61 -56.26 0.48
N SER A 300 -16.35 -55.99 1.76
CA SER A 300 -17.29 -56.26 2.85
C SER A 300 -18.30 -55.14 3.10
N TRP A 301 -18.12 -53.96 2.49
CA TRP A 301 -19.00 -52.81 2.70
C TRP A 301 -20.31 -53.00 1.96
N LYS A 302 -21.40 -52.55 2.59
CA LYS A 302 -22.70 -52.49 1.92
C LYS A 302 -22.71 -51.30 0.97
N ASP A 303 -23.36 -51.46 -0.17
CA ASP A 303 -23.61 -50.34 -1.07
C ASP A 303 -24.53 -49.32 -0.40
N ARG A 304 -24.16 -48.04 -0.53
CA ARG A 304 -24.94 -46.98 0.08
C ARG A 304 -26.24 -46.71 -0.67
N ALA A 305 -27.30 -46.43 0.09
CA ALA A 305 -28.57 -45.98 -0.46
C ALA A 305 -28.45 -44.65 -1.23
N ALA A 306 -29.43 -44.34 -2.07
CA ALA A 306 -29.45 -43.10 -2.83
C ALA A 306 -29.52 -41.88 -1.90
N GLU A 307 -28.42 -41.14 -1.79
CA GLU A 307 -28.32 -39.89 -1.02
C GLU A 307 -27.93 -38.70 -1.91
N ASN A 308 -28.27 -37.50 -1.47
CA ASN A 308 -27.75 -36.28 -2.10
C ASN A 308 -26.36 -35.92 -1.53
N GLU A 309 -25.66 -35.03 -2.23
CA GLU A 309 -24.31 -34.59 -1.86
C GLU A 309 -24.27 -33.97 -0.46
N ALA A 310 -25.31 -33.21 -0.09
CA ALA A 310 -25.39 -32.52 1.19
C ALA A 310 -25.46 -33.48 2.38
N GLU A 311 -26.27 -34.53 2.26
CA GLU A 311 -26.37 -35.62 3.23
C GLU A 311 -25.03 -36.33 3.39
N ALA A 312 -24.33 -36.57 2.29
CA ALA A 312 -23.04 -37.24 2.28
C ALA A 312 -21.98 -36.43 3.06
N VAL A 313 -21.89 -35.12 2.79
CA VAL A 313 -20.98 -34.21 3.49
C VAL A 313 -21.39 -34.01 4.95
N GLN A 314 -22.68 -33.93 5.25
CA GLN A 314 -23.16 -33.83 6.63
C GLN A 314 -22.80 -35.09 7.45
N ARG A 315 -22.83 -36.27 6.84
CA ARG A 315 -22.36 -37.50 7.50
C ARG A 315 -20.86 -37.45 7.78
N VAL A 316 -20.06 -36.92 6.85
CA VAL A 316 -18.62 -36.70 7.09
C VAL A 316 -18.41 -35.80 8.30
N LEU A 317 -19.13 -34.69 8.38
CA LEU A 317 -19.06 -33.77 9.52
C LEU A 317 -19.43 -34.45 10.85
N GLN A 318 -20.53 -35.20 10.87
CA GLN A 318 -20.94 -35.98 12.05
C GLN A 318 -19.89 -37.02 12.44
N ARG A 319 -19.28 -37.69 11.47
CA ARG A 319 -18.23 -38.68 11.73
C ARG A 319 -16.98 -38.05 12.31
N LEU A 320 -16.56 -36.89 11.81
CA LEU A 320 -15.43 -36.13 12.34
C LEU A 320 -15.68 -35.80 13.82
N GLU A 321 -16.85 -35.26 14.14
CA GLU A 321 -17.26 -34.97 15.52
C GLU A 321 -17.31 -36.22 16.41
N GLN A 322 -17.86 -37.33 15.93
CA GLN A 322 -17.91 -38.61 16.66
C GLN A 322 -16.51 -39.17 16.92
N SER A 323 -15.56 -38.91 16.01
CA SER A 323 -14.15 -39.26 16.14
C SER A 323 -13.37 -38.28 17.04
N GLY A 324 -14.04 -37.30 17.66
CA GLY A 324 -13.42 -36.30 18.52
C GLY A 324 -12.62 -35.23 17.76
N LEU A 325 -12.75 -35.17 16.44
CA LEU A 325 -12.04 -34.24 15.56
C LEU A 325 -12.94 -33.04 15.25
N HIS A 326 -12.45 -31.84 15.55
CA HIS A 326 -13.17 -30.60 15.29
C HIS A 326 -12.46 -29.83 14.18
N TYR A 327 -13.13 -29.71 13.04
CA TYR A 327 -12.70 -28.89 11.92
C TYR A 327 -13.77 -27.83 11.64
N ASP A 328 -13.34 -26.65 11.23
CA ASP A 328 -14.27 -25.67 10.68
C ASP A 328 -14.97 -26.25 9.43
N ARG A 329 -16.28 -25.99 9.29
CA ARG A 329 -17.09 -26.54 8.18
C ARG A 329 -16.51 -26.14 6.83
N ARG A 330 -15.97 -24.92 6.70
CA ARG A 330 -15.33 -24.42 5.47
C ARG A 330 -14.12 -25.25 5.08
N ILE A 331 -13.34 -25.76 6.03
CA ILE A 331 -12.19 -26.65 5.72
C ILE A 331 -12.69 -27.97 5.14
N VAL A 332 -13.77 -28.53 5.70
CA VAL A 332 -14.36 -29.78 5.19
C VAL A 332 -14.96 -29.58 3.80
N TYR A 333 -15.66 -28.46 3.58
CA TYR A 333 -16.19 -28.09 2.27
C TYR A 333 -15.10 -27.85 1.23
N ALA A 334 -14.02 -27.18 1.64
CA ALA A 334 -12.86 -26.96 0.80
C ALA A 334 -12.19 -28.28 0.41
N PHE A 335 -11.99 -29.19 1.37
CA PHE A 335 -11.40 -30.49 1.12
C PHE A 335 -12.28 -31.35 0.19
N HIS A 336 -13.60 -31.38 0.44
CA HIS A 336 -14.57 -32.05 -0.44
C HIS A 336 -14.52 -31.49 -1.87
N THR A 337 -14.51 -30.16 -2.01
CA THR A 337 -14.45 -29.48 -3.30
C THR A 337 -13.13 -29.78 -4.02
N ALA A 338 -12.01 -29.74 -3.31
CA ALA A 338 -10.69 -30.08 -3.86
C ALA A 338 -10.67 -31.51 -4.41
N MET A 339 -11.31 -32.46 -3.72
CA MET A 339 -11.47 -33.84 -4.22
C MET A 339 -12.34 -33.92 -5.48
N LYS A 340 -13.43 -33.15 -5.57
CA LYS A 340 -14.29 -33.12 -6.77
C LYS A 340 -13.57 -32.52 -7.98
N THR A 341 -12.60 -31.64 -7.77
CA THR A 341 -11.81 -31.02 -8.85
C THR A 341 -10.61 -31.84 -9.35
N ASN A 342 -10.55 -33.15 -9.08
CA ASN A 342 -9.40 -33.99 -9.43
C ASN A 342 -8.95 -33.88 -10.90
N ASP A 343 -9.88 -33.63 -11.82
CA ASP A 343 -9.62 -33.53 -13.26
C ASP A 343 -8.78 -32.31 -13.64
N THR A 344 -8.96 -31.18 -12.95
CA THR A 344 -8.21 -29.94 -13.20
C THR A 344 -7.10 -29.73 -12.16
N THR A 345 -7.28 -30.27 -10.96
CA THR A 345 -6.37 -30.17 -9.82
C THR A 345 -6.14 -31.56 -9.24
N GLN A 346 -4.99 -32.14 -9.56
CA GLN A 346 -4.72 -33.56 -9.42
C GLN A 346 -4.61 -34.04 -7.96
N MET A 347 -4.40 -33.13 -7.00
CA MET A 347 -4.32 -33.48 -5.57
C MET A 347 -4.75 -32.35 -4.63
N ALA A 348 -5.06 -32.69 -3.38
CA ALA A 348 -5.10 -31.74 -2.27
C ALA A 348 -3.94 -32.00 -1.31
N VAL A 349 -3.22 -30.95 -0.93
CA VAL A 349 -2.11 -31.02 0.03
C VAL A 349 -2.55 -30.37 1.33
N LEU A 350 -2.44 -31.11 2.44
CA LEU A 350 -2.70 -30.63 3.78
C LEU A 350 -1.37 -30.29 4.44
N ALA A 351 -1.11 -29.00 4.66
CA ALA A 351 0.14 -28.47 5.19
C ALA A 351 -0.08 -27.87 6.59
N GLY A 352 0.92 -27.98 7.46
CA GLY A 352 0.92 -27.35 8.78
C GLY A 352 1.77 -28.11 9.78
N ILE A 353 1.79 -27.68 11.04
CA ILE A 353 2.60 -28.31 12.09
C ILE A 353 2.13 -29.74 12.43
N SER A 354 3.02 -30.57 12.97
CA SER A 354 2.67 -31.92 13.42
C SER A 354 1.56 -31.90 14.49
N GLY A 355 0.72 -32.93 14.50
CA GLY A 355 -0.37 -33.05 15.47
C GLY A 355 -1.65 -32.25 15.19
N THR A 356 -1.75 -31.55 14.06
CA THR A 356 -2.95 -30.77 13.65
C THR A 356 -4.06 -31.61 12.98
N GLY A 357 -3.91 -32.93 12.93
CA GLY A 357 -4.91 -33.83 12.34
C GLY A 357 -4.90 -33.91 10.80
N LYS A 358 -3.81 -33.51 10.15
CA LYS A 358 -3.66 -33.54 8.67
C LYS A 358 -3.93 -34.91 8.05
N SER A 359 -3.47 -36.00 8.68
CA SER A 359 -3.71 -37.36 8.18
C SER A 359 -5.06 -37.93 8.65
N GLN A 360 -5.69 -37.34 9.67
CA GLN A 360 -6.99 -37.79 10.20
C GLN A 360 -8.18 -37.26 9.40
N LEU A 361 -8.10 -36.03 8.88
CA LEU A 361 -9.17 -35.46 8.05
C LEU A 361 -9.41 -36.33 6.79
N PRO A 362 -8.42 -36.65 5.93
CA PRO A 362 -8.63 -37.52 4.77
C PRO A 362 -9.11 -38.92 5.14
N ARG A 363 -8.59 -39.51 6.23
CA ARG A 363 -8.97 -40.85 6.71
C ARG A 363 -10.44 -40.91 7.10
N GLN A 364 -10.89 -39.99 7.97
CA GLN A 364 -12.28 -39.97 8.43
C GLN A 364 -13.22 -39.46 7.35
N TYR A 365 -12.76 -38.55 6.50
CA TYR A 365 -13.49 -38.14 5.30
C TYR A 365 -13.78 -39.34 4.40
N ALA A 366 -12.77 -40.13 4.05
CA ALA A 366 -12.92 -41.28 3.16
C ALA A 366 -13.92 -42.31 3.73
N ALA A 367 -13.79 -42.64 5.03
CA ALA A 367 -14.72 -43.53 5.71
C ALA A 367 -16.15 -42.96 5.82
N GLY A 368 -16.30 -41.65 6.04
CA GLY A 368 -17.61 -40.99 6.14
C GLY A 368 -18.31 -40.88 4.79
N ILE A 369 -17.59 -40.44 3.76
CA ILE A 369 -18.13 -40.28 2.41
C ILE A 369 -18.33 -41.64 1.72
N GLY A 370 -17.62 -42.69 2.14
CA GLY A 370 -17.83 -44.06 1.66
C GLY A 370 -16.86 -44.52 0.57
N ILE A 371 -15.63 -44.00 0.56
CA ILE A 371 -14.60 -44.36 -0.42
C ILE A 371 -13.44 -45.07 0.26
N GLY A 372 -12.70 -45.88 -0.50
CA GLY A 372 -11.51 -46.56 0.00
C GLY A 372 -10.44 -45.57 0.44
N PHE A 373 -9.63 -45.95 1.42
CA PHE A 373 -8.54 -45.12 1.91
C PHE A 373 -7.24 -45.93 1.95
N LEU A 374 -6.25 -45.53 1.16
CA LEU A 374 -4.93 -46.10 1.15
C LEU A 374 -3.91 -45.05 1.59
N GLN A 375 -3.31 -45.24 2.76
CA GLN A 375 -2.21 -44.40 3.22
C GLN A 375 -0.89 -44.97 2.72
N VAL A 376 -0.09 -44.12 2.10
CA VAL A 376 1.23 -44.45 1.56
C VAL A 376 2.26 -43.57 2.28
N PRO A 377 3.02 -44.12 3.25
CA PRO A 377 4.03 -43.36 3.97
C PRO A 377 5.26 -43.15 3.08
N VAL A 378 5.54 -41.89 2.72
CA VAL A 378 6.68 -41.55 1.87
C VAL A 378 7.99 -41.72 2.64
N GLN A 379 9.02 -42.27 1.99
CA GLN A 379 10.33 -42.44 2.60
C GLN A 379 11.31 -41.36 2.13
N PRO A 380 12.26 -40.90 2.96
CA PRO A 380 13.21 -39.85 2.58
C PRO A 380 14.10 -40.19 1.38
N ARG A 381 14.27 -41.48 1.06
CA ARG A 381 15.11 -41.97 -0.04
C ARG A 381 14.37 -42.16 -1.36
N TRP A 382 13.08 -41.81 -1.43
CA TRP A 382 12.32 -41.94 -2.66
C TRP A 382 12.83 -40.97 -3.71
N ASP A 383 13.25 -41.51 -4.85
CA ASP A 383 13.83 -40.75 -5.96
C ASP A 383 13.32 -41.21 -7.33
N SER A 384 12.43 -42.21 -7.37
CA SER A 384 11.94 -42.77 -8.63
C SER A 384 10.45 -43.17 -8.58
N PRO A 385 9.75 -43.24 -9.73
CA PRO A 385 8.38 -43.75 -9.79
C PRO A 385 8.23 -45.21 -9.31
N GLN A 386 9.32 -45.99 -9.31
CA GLN A 386 9.33 -47.38 -8.82
C GLN A 386 9.05 -47.44 -7.32
N ASP A 387 9.34 -46.38 -6.56
CA ASP A 387 9.01 -46.32 -5.12
C ASP A 387 7.49 -46.35 -4.87
N LEU A 388 6.70 -45.83 -5.81
CA LEU A 388 5.23 -45.85 -5.75
C LEU A 388 4.62 -47.07 -6.43
N MET A 389 5.20 -47.54 -7.53
CA MET A 389 4.61 -48.64 -8.33
C MET A 389 5.14 -50.01 -7.91
N GLY A 390 6.36 -50.08 -7.40
CA GLY A 390 7.11 -51.30 -7.17
C GLY A 390 8.11 -51.56 -8.30
N PHE A 391 8.91 -52.61 -8.12
CA PHE A 391 10.03 -52.93 -9.00
C PHE A 391 10.04 -54.41 -9.39
N TYR A 392 10.76 -54.75 -10.45
CA TYR A 392 10.96 -56.14 -10.83
C TYR A 392 12.19 -56.74 -10.13
N ASN A 393 11.98 -57.81 -9.35
CA ASN A 393 13.08 -58.57 -8.76
C ASN A 393 13.63 -59.59 -9.75
N TYR A 394 14.84 -59.33 -10.26
CA TYR A 394 15.51 -60.20 -11.23
C TYR A 394 15.93 -61.57 -10.68
N ILE A 395 16.18 -61.68 -9.37
CA ILE A 395 16.60 -62.93 -8.72
C ILE A 395 15.39 -63.86 -8.62
N GLU A 396 14.27 -63.35 -8.13
CA GLU A 396 13.03 -64.12 -7.95
C GLU A 396 12.21 -64.23 -9.24
N LYS A 397 12.57 -63.44 -10.27
CA LYS A 397 11.84 -63.28 -11.53
C LYS A 397 10.37 -62.91 -11.32
N ARG A 398 10.12 -62.00 -10.37
CA ARG A 398 8.77 -61.56 -9.99
C ARG A 398 8.69 -60.05 -9.85
N TYR A 399 7.57 -59.49 -10.25
CA TYR A 399 7.27 -58.09 -9.97
C TYR A 399 6.84 -57.95 -8.51
N ARG A 400 7.44 -57.01 -7.79
CA ARG A 400 7.16 -56.67 -6.39
C ARG A 400 6.37 -55.35 -6.36
N PRO A 401 5.03 -55.40 -6.50
CA PRO A 401 4.18 -54.21 -6.52
C PRO A 401 4.00 -53.62 -5.13
N THR A 402 3.72 -52.32 -5.05
CA THR A 402 3.19 -51.71 -3.83
C THR A 402 1.68 -51.96 -3.68
N ASP A 403 1.11 -51.67 -2.52
CA ASP A 403 -0.34 -51.67 -2.31
C ASP A 403 -1.07 -50.71 -3.25
N MET A 404 -0.42 -49.59 -3.60
CA MET A 404 -0.93 -48.62 -4.56
C MET A 404 -1.01 -49.22 -5.96
N ALA A 405 0.07 -49.84 -6.47
CA ALA A 405 0.03 -50.48 -7.79
C ALA A 405 -1.01 -51.59 -7.87
N ARG A 406 -1.12 -52.41 -6.81
CA ARG A 406 -2.18 -53.43 -6.71
C ARG A 406 -3.56 -52.81 -6.76
N ALA A 407 -3.82 -51.76 -5.97
CA ALA A 407 -5.11 -51.08 -5.96
C ALA A 407 -5.46 -50.50 -7.34
N LEU A 408 -4.51 -49.82 -7.99
CA LEU A 408 -4.72 -49.25 -9.33
C LEU A 408 -4.99 -50.32 -10.39
N TYR A 409 -4.26 -51.44 -10.36
CA TYR A 409 -4.50 -52.56 -11.26
C TYR A 409 -5.90 -53.16 -11.09
N HIS A 410 -6.38 -53.27 -9.85
CA HIS A 410 -7.75 -53.72 -9.56
C HIS A 410 -8.80 -52.65 -9.87
N LEU A 411 -8.45 -51.38 -10.02
CA LEU A 411 -9.40 -50.32 -10.37
C LEU A 411 -9.52 -50.11 -11.89
N ASP A 412 -8.64 -50.72 -12.68
CA ASP A 412 -8.56 -50.56 -14.12
C ASP A 412 -9.16 -51.75 -14.89
N ILE A 413 -10.46 -51.68 -15.18
CA ILE A 413 -11.19 -52.77 -15.86
C ILE A 413 -10.69 -53.09 -17.27
N LEU A 414 -10.08 -52.14 -17.99
CA LEU A 414 -9.68 -52.40 -19.38
C LEU A 414 -8.42 -53.24 -19.44
N ASN A 415 -7.49 -53.03 -18.49
CA ASN A 415 -6.28 -53.83 -18.34
C ASN A 415 -6.47 -55.01 -17.38
N ASN A 416 -7.53 -55.00 -16.57
CA ASN A 416 -7.94 -56.09 -15.67
C ASN A 416 -9.45 -56.37 -15.78
N GLN A 417 -9.85 -57.09 -16.83
CA GLN A 417 -11.26 -57.42 -17.11
C GLN A 417 -11.94 -58.26 -16.02
N LYS A 418 -11.17 -58.85 -15.10
CA LYS A 418 -11.67 -59.65 -13.97
C LYS A 418 -11.96 -58.80 -12.73
N SER A 419 -11.72 -57.50 -12.78
CA SER A 419 -11.98 -56.61 -11.66
C SER A 419 -13.47 -56.47 -11.38
N GLU A 420 -13.83 -56.49 -10.10
CA GLU A 420 -15.16 -56.17 -9.58
C GLU A 420 -15.25 -54.76 -8.95
N PHE A 421 -14.15 -54.01 -8.91
CA PHE A 421 -14.04 -52.73 -8.19
C PHE A 421 -14.24 -51.49 -9.08
N GLN A 422 -14.81 -51.67 -10.28
CA GLN A 422 -14.93 -50.61 -11.29
C GLN A 422 -15.72 -49.38 -10.85
N ASP A 423 -16.72 -49.62 -9.98
CA ASP A 423 -17.63 -48.59 -9.48
C ASP A 423 -17.24 -48.16 -8.06
N GLN A 424 -16.06 -48.52 -7.58
CA GLN A 424 -15.55 -48.10 -6.27
C GLN A 424 -14.59 -46.93 -6.44
N MET A 425 -14.70 -45.92 -5.57
CA MET A 425 -13.76 -44.82 -5.48
C MET A 425 -12.70 -45.11 -4.41
N ILE A 426 -11.45 -44.69 -4.65
CA ILE A 426 -10.38 -44.75 -3.66
C ILE A 426 -9.69 -43.40 -3.52
N MET A 427 -9.29 -43.07 -2.30
CA MET A 427 -8.38 -41.98 -1.98
C MET A 427 -7.03 -42.55 -1.57
N ILE A 428 -5.97 -42.08 -2.22
CA ILE A 428 -4.58 -42.33 -1.85
C ILE A 428 -4.06 -41.12 -1.09
N LEU A 429 -3.58 -41.33 0.14
CA LEU A 429 -2.91 -40.32 0.94
C LEU A 429 -1.40 -40.56 0.91
N LEU A 430 -0.64 -39.65 0.29
CA LEU A 430 0.82 -39.60 0.39
C LEU A 430 1.17 -38.91 1.72
N ASP A 431 1.51 -39.70 2.73
CA ASP A 431 1.77 -39.18 4.07
C ASP A 431 3.23 -38.70 4.17
N GLU A 432 3.40 -37.49 4.71
CA GLU A 432 4.66 -36.75 4.76
C GLU A 432 5.33 -36.66 3.39
N MET A 433 4.55 -36.25 2.39
CA MET A 433 4.91 -36.30 0.98
C MET A 433 6.19 -35.52 0.63
N ASN A 434 6.56 -34.54 1.47
CA ASN A 434 7.73 -33.68 1.29
C ASN A 434 8.99 -34.16 2.03
N LEU A 435 9.00 -35.37 2.59
CA LEU A 435 10.23 -36.03 3.03
C LEU A 435 11.19 -36.30 1.86
N ALA A 436 10.63 -36.56 0.68
CA ALA A 436 11.36 -36.68 -0.57
C ALA A 436 10.88 -35.59 -1.55
N ARG A 437 11.66 -35.35 -2.62
CA ARG A 437 11.22 -34.43 -3.68
C ARG A 437 10.07 -35.07 -4.44
N VAL A 438 8.85 -34.58 -4.19
CA VAL A 438 7.59 -35.06 -4.78
C VAL A 438 7.69 -35.22 -6.30
N GLU A 439 8.36 -34.29 -6.97
CA GLU A 439 8.51 -34.33 -8.43
C GLU A 439 9.25 -35.57 -8.92
N TYR A 440 10.16 -36.17 -8.14
CA TYR A 440 10.95 -37.31 -8.62
C TYR A 440 10.11 -38.57 -8.64
N TYR A 441 9.52 -38.93 -7.50
CA TYR A 441 8.73 -40.16 -7.40
C TYR A 441 7.30 -40.03 -7.98
N PHE A 442 6.73 -38.82 -8.02
CA PHE A 442 5.35 -38.59 -8.50
C PHE A 442 5.27 -37.99 -9.93
N SER A 443 6.41 -37.75 -10.59
CA SER A 443 6.47 -37.16 -11.94
C SER A 443 5.57 -37.85 -12.96
N ASP A 444 5.69 -39.18 -13.06
CA ASP A 444 4.92 -39.98 -14.01
C ASP A 444 3.42 -39.83 -13.78
N PHE A 445 2.97 -39.87 -12.52
CA PHE A 445 1.57 -39.66 -12.19
C PHE A 445 1.06 -38.28 -12.58
N LEU A 446 1.81 -37.21 -12.27
CA LEU A 446 1.40 -35.86 -12.65
C LEU A 446 1.26 -35.72 -14.17
N SER A 447 2.15 -36.34 -14.93
CA SER A 447 2.12 -36.37 -16.39
C SER A 447 0.92 -37.19 -16.92
N ARG A 448 0.74 -38.43 -16.44
CA ARG A 448 -0.35 -39.32 -16.88
C ARG A 448 -1.74 -38.80 -16.54
N LEU A 449 -1.90 -38.19 -15.37
CA LEU A 449 -3.17 -37.59 -14.94
C LEU A 449 -3.55 -36.38 -15.82
N GLU A 450 -2.58 -35.69 -16.40
CA GLU A 450 -2.77 -34.56 -17.33
C GLU A 450 -3.17 -35.03 -18.74
N SER A 451 -2.61 -36.16 -19.17
CA SER A 451 -2.91 -36.76 -20.47
C SER A 451 -4.20 -37.58 -20.50
N ARG A 452 -4.98 -37.62 -19.41
CA ARG A 452 -6.22 -38.40 -19.35
C ARG A 452 -7.18 -37.97 -20.47
N PRO A 453 -7.64 -38.89 -21.32
CA PRO A 453 -8.68 -38.57 -22.29
C PRO A 453 -9.99 -38.28 -21.55
N PRO A 454 -10.87 -37.43 -22.11
CA PRO A 454 -12.21 -37.23 -21.55
C PRO A 454 -12.89 -38.57 -21.24
N MET A 455 -13.62 -38.63 -20.12
CA MET A 455 -14.22 -39.88 -19.61
C MET A 455 -14.93 -40.72 -20.68
N ASN A 456 -15.74 -40.07 -21.53
CA ASN A 456 -16.51 -40.74 -22.60
C ASN A 456 -15.64 -41.35 -23.71
N ARG A 457 -14.33 -41.11 -23.69
CA ARG A 457 -13.34 -41.63 -24.63
C ARG A 457 -12.26 -42.48 -23.95
N VAL A 458 -12.39 -42.82 -22.67
CA VAL A 458 -11.43 -43.69 -21.95
C VAL A 458 -11.35 -45.08 -22.57
N SER A 459 -12.41 -45.57 -23.21
CA SER A 459 -12.41 -46.85 -23.92
C SER A 459 -11.58 -46.85 -25.21
N ASP A 460 -11.20 -45.69 -25.73
CA ASP A 460 -10.32 -45.57 -26.89
C ASP A 460 -8.86 -45.81 -26.47
N LYS A 461 -8.34 -46.98 -26.83
CA LYS A 461 -6.97 -47.39 -26.52
C LYS A 461 -5.91 -46.43 -27.07
N SER A 462 -6.17 -45.79 -28.21
CA SER A 462 -5.20 -44.87 -28.81
C SER A 462 -5.05 -43.59 -27.99
N LEU A 463 -6.17 -43.04 -27.49
CA LEU A 463 -6.17 -41.84 -26.66
C LEU A 463 -5.71 -42.13 -25.23
N ARG A 464 -5.94 -43.34 -24.75
CA ARG A 464 -5.60 -43.75 -23.38
C ARG A 464 -4.12 -44.08 -23.20
N LYS A 465 -3.42 -44.50 -24.27
CA LYS A 465 -2.02 -44.94 -24.25
C LYS A 465 -1.07 -43.95 -23.54
N ASP A 466 -1.28 -42.65 -23.74
CA ASP A 466 -0.42 -41.60 -23.19
C ASP A 466 -0.67 -41.32 -21.71
N ALA A 467 -1.83 -41.75 -21.19
CA ALA A 467 -2.21 -41.66 -19.78
C ALA A 467 -1.95 -42.95 -18.99
N GLU A 468 -1.37 -43.98 -19.62
CA GLU A 468 -1.05 -45.24 -18.94
C GLU A 468 0.40 -45.27 -18.44
N ILE A 469 0.58 -45.87 -17.27
CA ILE A 469 1.89 -46.16 -16.67
C ILE A 469 2.27 -47.58 -17.08
N GLU A 470 3.39 -47.73 -17.80
CA GLU A 470 3.95 -49.03 -18.16
C GLU A 470 4.80 -49.56 -17.00
N LEU A 471 4.56 -50.81 -16.60
CA LEU A 471 5.36 -51.45 -15.56
C LEU A 471 6.63 -52.05 -16.19
N GLU A 472 7.80 -51.70 -15.66
CA GLU A 472 9.11 -52.18 -16.14
C GLU A 472 9.33 -53.67 -15.81
N ILE A 473 8.66 -54.54 -16.55
CA ILE A 473 8.69 -56.00 -16.36
C ILE A 473 9.28 -56.61 -17.64
N PRO A 474 10.38 -57.37 -17.57
CA PRO A 474 10.91 -58.08 -18.73
C PRO A 474 9.88 -59.09 -19.25
N MET A 475 9.28 -58.82 -20.41
CA MET A 475 8.31 -59.69 -21.06
C MET A 475 8.93 -60.52 -22.20
N PRO A 476 8.44 -61.74 -22.47
CA PRO A 476 8.90 -62.51 -23.63
C PRO A 476 8.63 -61.77 -24.95
N ARG A 477 9.47 -61.99 -25.97
CA ARG A 477 9.30 -61.38 -27.30
C ARG A 477 7.87 -61.57 -27.83
N GLY A 478 7.24 -60.48 -28.25
CA GLY A 478 5.88 -60.44 -28.80
C GLY A 478 4.77 -60.17 -27.78
N MET A 479 5.08 -59.90 -26.51
CA MET A 479 4.11 -59.54 -25.48
C MET A 479 4.45 -58.19 -24.87
N ASP A 480 3.44 -57.32 -24.75
CA ASP A 480 3.59 -56.00 -24.13
C ASP A 480 3.67 -56.10 -22.61
N ALA A 481 4.42 -55.18 -22.00
CA ALA A 481 4.43 -55.03 -20.55
C ALA A 481 3.05 -54.60 -20.04
N PRO A 482 2.62 -55.06 -18.85
CA PRO A 482 1.38 -54.61 -18.24
C PRO A 482 1.39 -53.09 -18.06
N ARG A 483 0.24 -52.49 -18.34
CA ARG A 483 0.01 -51.06 -18.19
C ARG A 483 -1.09 -50.83 -17.16
N ILE A 484 -1.00 -49.72 -16.45
CA ILE A 484 -1.98 -49.30 -15.44
C ILE A 484 -2.49 -47.90 -15.78
N PHE A 485 -3.80 -47.76 -15.89
CA PHE A 485 -4.43 -46.46 -16.08
C PHE A 485 -4.90 -45.88 -14.73
N PRO A 486 -4.39 -44.70 -14.32
CA PRO A 486 -4.93 -43.97 -13.18
C PRO A 486 -6.31 -43.38 -13.55
N GLY A 487 -7.35 -44.18 -13.33
CA GLY A 487 -8.72 -43.84 -13.70
C GLY A 487 -9.34 -42.68 -12.91
N TYR A 488 -10.58 -42.36 -13.26
CA TYR A 488 -11.38 -41.32 -12.59
C TYR A 488 -12.03 -41.81 -11.28
N ASN A 489 -11.70 -43.02 -10.85
CA ASN A 489 -12.04 -43.61 -9.56
C ASN A 489 -10.97 -43.37 -8.48
N LEU A 490 -9.98 -42.53 -8.79
CA LEU A 490 -8.83 -42.28 -7.95
C LEU A 490 -8.76 -40.82 -7.53
N LEU A 491 -8.59 -40.60 -6.23
CA LEU A 491 -8.38 -39.30 -5.61
C LEU A 491 -7.02 -39.28 -4.91
N PHE A 492 -6.32 -38.16 -4.98
CA PHE A 492 -5.03 -37.99 -4.30
C PHE A 492 -5.09 -36.89 -3.25
N ALA A 493 -4.59 -37.22 -2.07
CA ALA A 493 -4.27 -36.27 -1.02
C ALA A 493 -2.82 -36.45 -0.59
N GLY A 494 -2.20 -35.40 -0.05
CA GLY A 494 -0.88 -35.47 0.54
C GLY A 494 -0.82 -34.69 1.85
N THR A 495 0.00 -35.14 2.79
CA THR A 495 0.28 -34.38 4.01
C THR A 495 1.70 -33.83 3.95
N MET A 496 1.88 -32.62 4.47
CA MET A 496 3.14 -31.91 4.44
C MET A 496 3.42 -31.29 5.82
N ASN A 497 4.62 -31.48 6.34
CA ASN A 497 5.10 -30.72 7.50
C ASN A 497 5.84 -29.47 6.99
N GLU A 498 5.81 -28.39 7.75
CA GLU A 498 6.43 -27.11 7.37
C GLU A 498 7.80 -26.88 8.04
N ASP A 499 8.37 -27.94 8.62
CA ASP A 499 9.61 -27.90 9.40
C ASP A 499 10.85 -27.84 8.50
N GLU A 500 11.96 -27.31 9.03
CA GLU A 500 13.24 -27.08 8.31
C GLU A 500 13.84 -28.37 7.70
N SER A 501 13.54 -29.53 8.27
CA SER A 501 14.01 -30.84 7.78
C SER A 501 13.27 -31.36 6.55
N THR A 502 12.33 -30.59 5.99
CA THR A 502 11.44 -31.05 4.92
C THR A 502 11.61 -30.22 3.64
N GLN A 503 11.40 -30.85 2.49
CA GLN A 503 11.57 -30.17 1.19
C GLN A 503 10.40 -29.21 0.95
N SER A 504 10.67 -28.05 0.36
CA SER A 504 9.59 -27.18 -0.14
C SER A 504 8.95 -27.80 -1.38
N LEU A 505 7.63 -27.59 -1.55
CA LEU A 505 6.97 -27.91 -2.80
C LEU A 505 7.42 -26.93 -3.88
N SER A 506 7.70 -27.45 -5.07
CA SER A 506 7.98 -26.65 -6.24
C SER A 506 6.72 -26.00 -6.80
N ASP A 507 6.90 -24.97 -7.61
CA ASP A 507 5.79 -24.32 -8.32
C ASP A 507 4.99 -25.29 -9.20
N LYS A 508 5.63 -26.29 -9.80
CA LYS A 508 4.97 -27.30 -10.64
C LYS A 508 3.99 -28.17 -9.84
N VAL A 509 4.32 -28.51 -8.60
CA VAL A 509 3.43 -29.29 -7.73
C VAL A 509 2.32 -28.39 -7.18
N VAL A 510 2.66 -27.16 -6.77
CA VAL A 510 1.68 -26.16 -6.29
C VAL A 510 0.65 -25.84 -7.37
N ASP A 511 1.05 -25.73 -8.65
CA ASP A 511 0.13 -25.52 -9.78
C ASP A 511 -0.86 -26.67 -10.02
N ARG A 512 -0.58 -27.84 -9.46
CA ARG A 512 -1.36 -29.07 -9.64
C ARG A 512 -2.10 -29.48 -8.37
N ALA A 513 -1.93 -28.72 -7.29
CA ALA A 513 -2.52 -29.00 -5.99
C ALA A 513 -3.44 -27.86 -5.51
N ASN A 514 -4.38 -28.21 -4.62
CA ASN A 514 -4.97 -27.26 -3.69
C ASN A 514 -4.24 -27.42 -2.35
N VAL A 515 -3.54 -26.37 -1.88
CA VAL A 515 -2.78 -26.43 -0.62
C VAL A 515 -3.63 -25.88 0.53
N LEU A 516 -4.21 -26.77 1.32
CA LEU A 516 -4.97 -26.43 2.53
C LEU A 516 -3.98 -26.32 3.71
N ARG A 517 -3.84 -25.12 4.28
CA ARG A 517 -2.98 -24.88 5.43
C ARG A 517 -3.75 -24.93 6.74
N PHE A 518 -3.21 -25.65 7.70
CA PHE A 518 -3.69 -25.75 9.07
C PHE A 518 -2.79 -24.92 9.96
N SER A 519 -3.27 -23.75 10.36
CA SER A 519 -2.56 -22.91 11.34
C SER A 519 -2.45 -23.60 12.71
N ALA A 520 -1.50 -23.15 13.52
CA ALA A 520 -1.33 -23.66 14.87
C ALA A 520 -2.64 -23.49 15.69
N PRO A 521 -3.09 -24.53 16.41
CA PRO A 521 -4.33 -24.45 17.17
C PRO A 521 -4.17 -23.45 18.33
N ARG A 522 -5.16 -22.57 18.51
CA ARG A 522 -5.17 -21.62 19.65
C ARG A 522 -5.37 -22.31 21.00
N THR A 523 -5.96 -23.50 21.00
CA THR A 523 -6.22 -24.28 22.21
C THR A 523 -6.12 -25.76 21.90
N ILE A 524 -5.38 -26.49 22.72
CA ILE A 524 -5.31 -27.95 22.64
C ILE A 524 -6.59 -28.50 23.28
N ARG A 525 -7.43 -29.16 22.46
CA ARG A 525 -8.64 -29.84 22.94
C ARG A 525 -8.37 -31.33 23.08
N THR A 526 -8.71 -31.90 24.22
CA THR A 526 -8.71 -33.35 24.43
C THR A 526 -10.16 -33.82 24.42
N THR A 527 -10.64 -34.32 23.28
CA THR A 527 -11.99 -34.85 23.16
C THR A 527 -11.95 -36.37 23.15
N ALA A 528 -12.80 -36.99 23.98
CA ALA A 528 -13.00 -38.43 23.97
C ALA A 528 -13.72 -38.85 22.67
N GLN A 529 -13.21 -39.90 22.02
CA GLN A 529 -13.90 -40.54 20.91
C GLN A 529 -15.20 -41.17 21.41
N LYS A 530 -16.30 -41.02 20.66
CA LYS A 530 -17.54 -41.73 20.96
C LYS A 530 -17.37 -43.21 20.61
N ALA A 531 -17.89 -44.09 21.46
CA ALA A 531 -17.69 -45.55 21.35
C ALA A 531 -18.33 -46.20 20.10
N ASN A 532 -19.36 -45.56 19.50
CA ASN A 532 -20.08 -46.10 18.35
C ASN A 532 -19.94 -45.17 17.13
N ILE A 533 -18.92 -45.44 16.31
CA ILE A 533 -18.79 -44.84 14.98
C ILE A 533 -19.35 -45.85 13.97
N ALA A 534 -20.28 -45.41 13.11
CA ALA A 534 -20.88 -46.29 12.10
C ALA A 534 -19.83 -46.88 11.15
N GLU A 535 -20.02 -48.13 10.73
CA GLU A 535 -19.19 -48.74 9.69
C GLU A 535 -19.36 -48.00 8.35
N PRO A 536 -18.30 -47.90 7.53
CA PRO A 536 -18.40 -47.29 6.21
C PRO A 536 -19.34 -48.08 5.29
N GLU A 537 -20.00 -47.35 4.40
CA GLU A 537 -20.80 -47.91 3.31
C GLU A 537 -20.21 -47.42 1.99
N ALA A 538 -20.19 -48.26 0.96
CA ALA A 538 -19.55 -47.96 -0.30
C ALA A 538 -20.34 -46.93 -1.12
N LEU A 539 -19.66 -45.85 -1.50
CA LEU A 539 -20.14 -44.85 -2.45
C LEU A 539 -19.71 -45.24 -3.85
N SER A 540 -20.68 -45.37 -4.76
CA SER A 540 -20.37 -45.67 -6.16
C SER A 540 -19.65 -44.52 -6.86
N ALA A 541 -18.74 -44.88 -7.78
CA ALA A 541 -18.06 -43.93 -8.65
C ALA A 541 -19.05 -43.20 -9.55
N ALA A 542 -20.11 -43.87 -10.01
CA ALA A 542 -21.21 -43.22 -10.72
C ALA A 542 -21.88 -42.12 -9.89
N ARG A 543 -22.13 -42.36 -8.58
CA ARG A 543 -22.72 -41.35 -7.68
C ARG A 543 -21.78 -40.19 -7.44
N TRP A 544 -20.50 -40.44 -7.12
CA TRP A 544 -19.51 -39.38 -6.95
C TRP A 544 -19.45 -38.45 -8.16
N ARG A 545 -19.42 -39.02 -9.38
CA ARG A 545 -19.40 -38.27 -10.63
C ARG A 545 -20.63 -37.39 -10.83
N SER A 546 -21.81 -37.84 -10.36
CA SER A 546 -23.04 -37.04 -10.46
C SER A 546 -23.00 -35.74 -9.64
N TRP A 547 -22.07 -35.63 -8.68
CA TRP A 547 -21.86 -34.43 -7.86
C TRP A 547 -20.81 -33.47 -8.44
N VAL A 548 -20.12 -33.87 -9.52
CA VAL A 548 -19.08 -33.07 -10.16
C VAL A 548 -19.70 -32.21 -11.26
N ASN A 549 -19.60 -30.89 -11.09
CA ASN A 549 -20.10 -29.92 -12.06
C ASN A 549 -19.01 -29.58 -13.10
N PRO A 550 -19.38 -29.45 -14.39
CA PRO A 550 -18.44 -29.00 -15.40
C PRO A 550 -18.11 -27.52 -15.22
N VAL A 551 -16.90 -27.12 -15.64
CA VAL A 551 -16.43 -25.72 -15.55
C VAL A 551 -17.36 -24.76 -16.29
N SER A 552 -17.99 -25.22 -17.38
CA SER A 552 -18.97 -24.45 -18.16
C SER A 552 -20.16 -23.91 -17.36
N THR A 553 -20.43 -24.43 -16.16
CA THR A 553 -21.46 -23.89 -15.26
C THR A 553 -21.16 -22.50 -14.72
N VAL A 554 -19.89 -22.08 -14.72
CA VAL A 554 -19.46 -20.76 -14.22
C VAL A 554 -18.60 -19.99 -15.23
N GLU A 555 -18.30 -20.56 -16.41
CA GLU A 555 -17.47 -19.91 -17.45
C GLU A 555 -18.10 -18.61 -17.99
N SER A 556 -19.42 -18.45 -17.90
CA SER A 556 -20.14 -17.24 -18.32
C SER A 556 -20.47 -16.28 -17.17
N GLU A 557 -20.11 -16.61 -15.92
CA GLU A 557 -20.43 -15.79 -14.75
C GLU A 557 -19.43 -14.63 -14.65
N GLN A 558 -19.92 -13.40 -14.86
CA GLN A 558 -19.06 -12.21 -14.93
C GLN A 558 -18.25 -12.00 -13.64
N THR A 559 -18.84 -12.25 -12.47
CA THR A 559 -18.14 -12.14 -11.18
C THR A 559 -16.93 -13.09 -11.10
N VAL A 560 -17.05 -14.29 -11.68
CA VAL A 560 -15.95 -15.27 -11.69
C VAL A 560 -14.87 -14.85 -12.67
N ILE A 561 -15.26 -14.42 -13.88
CA ILE A 561 -14.33 -13.91 -14.90
C ILE A 561 -13.53 -12.72 -14.35
N ASP A 562 -14.22 -11.69 -13.86
CA ASP A 562 -13.60 -10.47 -13.33
C ASP A 562 -12.64 -10.78 -12.17
N SER A 563 -13.03 -11.71 -11.29
CA SER A 563 -12.19 -12.12 -10.16
C SER A 563 -10.94 -12.86 -10.61
N VAL A 564 -11.06 -13.78 -11.58
CA VAL A 564 -9.90 -14.50 -12.14
C VAL A 564 -8.96 -13.54 -12.88
N ASP A 565 -9.49 -12.59 -13.66
CA ASP A 565 -8.68 -11.57 -14.33
C ASP A 565 -7.98 -10.64 -13.35
N ARG A 566 -8.64 -10.29 -12.24
CA ARG A 566 -8.03 -9.53 -11.15
C ARG A 566 -6.92 -10.35 -10.48
N MET A 567 -7.12 -11.65 -10.23
CA MET A 567 -6.08 -12.55 -9.71
C MET A 567 -4.87 -12.63 -10.66
N VAL A 568 -5.09 -12.72 -11.98
CA VAL A 568 -4.00 -12.69 -12.98
C VAL A 568 -3.22 -11.39 -12.89
N SER A 569 -3.91 -10.25 -12.76
CA SER A 569 -3.29 -8.92 -12.69
C SER A 569 -2.46 -8.75 -11.42
N LEU A 570 -2.99 -9.17 -10.26
CA LEU A 570 -2.27 -9.16 -8.98
C LEU A 570 -0.98 -10.00 -9.06
N MET A 571 -1.08 -11.22 -9.59
CA MET A 571 0.08 -12.10 -9.70
C MET A 571 1.14 -11.62 -10.69
N LYS A 572 0.75 -10.85 -11.73
CA LYS A 572 1.70 -10.12 -12.57
C LYS A 572 2.44 -9.03 -11.79
N GLY A 573 1.75 -8.32 -10.89
CA GLY A 573 2.35 -7.34 -9.97
C GLY A 573 3.44 -7.95 -9.09
N PHE A 574 3.21 -9.15 -8.57
CA PHE A 574 4.20 -9.93 -7.82
C PHE A 574 5.29 -10.60 -8.68
N LYS A 575 5.30 -10.38 -10.00
CA LYS A 575 6.19 -11.07 -10.96
C LYS A 575 6.09 -12.61 -10.89
N ARG A 576 4.91 -13.13 -10.51
CA ARG A 576 4.58 -14.57 -10.42
C ARG A 576 3.33 -14.91 -11.26
N PRO A 577 3.28 -14.59 -12.57
CA PRO A 577 2.07 -14.81 -13.38
C PRO A 577 1.69 -16.29 -13.47
N PHE A 578 0.40 -16.56 -13.63
CA PHE A 578 -0.11 -17.91 -13.94
C PHE A 578 -0.87 -17.93 -15.27
N GLY A 579 -0.88 -19.10 -15.93
CA GLY A 579 -1.50 -19.29 -17.24
C GLY A 579 -2.94 -19.82 -17.19
N HIS A 580 -3.55 -20.00 -18.37
CA HIS A 580 -4.94 -20.45 -18.54
C HIS A 580 -5.30 -21.73 -17.79
N ARG A 581 -4.34 -22.66 -17.63
CA ARG A 581 -4.54 -23.91 -16.88
C ARG A 581 -4.96 -23.65 -15.44
N LEU A 582 -4.24 -22.77 -14.73
CA LEU A 582 -4.57 -22.46 -13.34
C LEU A 582 -5.90 -21.69 -13.27
N GLY A 583 -6.14 -20.73 -14.16
CA GLY A 583 -7.42 -20.00 -14.24
C GLY A 583 -8.63 -20.92 -14.45
N ARG A 584 -8.55 -21.87 -15.39
CA ARG A 584 -9.60 -22.86 -15.63
C ARG A 584 -9.81 -23.78 -14.41
N ALA A 585 -8.73 -24.11 -13.70
CA ALA A 585 -8.81 -24.93 -12.50
C ALA A 585 -9.44 -24.16 -11.31
N ILE A 586 -9.19 -22.85 -11.18
CA ILE A 586 -9.89 -21.95 -10.23
C ILE A 586 -11.39 -21.94 -10.53
N MET A 587 -11.78 -21.74 -11.81
CA MET A 587 -13.19 -21.80 -12.22
C MET A 587 -13.81 -23.17 -11.94
N GLY A 588 -13.06 -24.26 -12.18
CA GLY A 588 -13.51 -25.61 -11.84
C GLY A 588 -13.77 -25.82 -10.35
N TYR A 589 -12.96 -25.21 -9.47
CA TYR A 589 -13.19 -25.21 -8.03
C TYR A 589 -14.46 -24.44 -7.66
N VAL A 590 -14.65 -23.23 -8.21
CA VAL A 590 -15.86 -22.43 -7.99
C VAL A 590 -17.13 -23.16 -8.47
N ALA A 591 -17.08 -23.83 -9.61
CA ALA A 591 -18.18 -24.64 -10.14
C ALA A 591 -18.59 -25.80 -9.21
N ASN A 592 -17.61 -26.38 -8.52
CA ASN A 592 -17.79 -27.55 -7.67
C ASN A 592 -18.00 -27.23 -6.19
N TYR A 593 -17.87 -25.97 -5.79
CA TYR A 593 -18.05 -25.56 -4.41
C TYR A 593 -19.53 -25.53 -4.03
N THR A 594 -19.87 -26.31 -3.00
CA THR A 594 -21.22 -26.38 -2.47
C THR A 594 -21.21 -25.92 -1.01
N SER A 595 -21.86 -24.78 -0.74
CA SER A 595 -22.22 -24.39 0.63
C SER A 595 -23.57 -25.00 0.96
N PHE A 596 -23.59 -25.94 1.91
CA PHE A 596 -24.81 -26.68 2.25
C PHE A 596 -25.72 -25.95 3.26
N ASP A 597 -25.22 -24.89 3.89
CA ASP A 597 -25.94 -24.16 4.96
C ASP A 597 -26.33 -22.72 4.59
N GLN A 598 -25.84 -22.18 3.47
CA GLN A 598 -26.01 -20.78 3.07
C GLN A 598 -26.29 -20.64 1.58
N ALA A 599 -26.83 -19.49 1.16
CA ALA A 599 -26.97 -19.17 -0.26
C ALA A 599 -25.61 -19.28 -0.97
N LYS A 600 -25.64 -19.73 -2.23
CA LYS A 600 -24.42 -19.93 -3.03
C LYS A 600 -23.70 -18.60 -3.23
N ASP A 601 -22.71 -18.34 -2.40
CA ASP A 601 -21.84 -17.18 -2.50
C ASP A 601 -20.56 -17.59 -3.23
N LEU A 602 -20.40 -17.10 -4.47
CA LEU A 602 -19.24 -17.42 -5.31
C LEU A 602 -17.94 -16.78 -4.79
N ARG A 603 -18.02 -15.82 -3.87
CA ARG A 603 -16.85 -15.14 -3.31
C ARG A 603 -16.04 -16.05 -2.37
N VAL A 604 -16.71 -16.93 -1.62
CA VAL A 604 -16.06 -17.88 -0.71
C VAL A 604 -15.10 -18.83 -1.45
N PRO A 605 -15.52 -19.57 -2.50
CA PRO A 605 -14.60 -20.42 -3.24
C PRO A 605 -13.52 -19.63 -4.00
N LEU A 606 -13.79 -18.39 -4.40
CA LEU A 606 -12.76 -17.51 -4.97
C LEU A 606 -11.69 -17.16 -3.92
N ALA A 607 -12.09 -16.84 -2.69
CA ALA A 607 -11.18 -16.59 -1.58
C ALA A 607 -10.38 -17.84 -1.21
N ASP A 608 -11.02 -19.02 -1.18
CA ASP A 608 -10.34 -20.31 -1.00
C ASP A 608 -9.24 -20.52 -2.05
N GLN A 609 -9.48 -20.14 -3.32
CA GLN A 609 -8.49 -20.28 -4.38
C GLN A 609 -7.34 -19.27 -4.27
N VAL A 610 -7.59 -18.07 -3.72
CA VAL A 610 -6.50 -17.17 -3.28
C VAL A 610 -5.64 -17.85 -2.23
N GLU A 611 -6.26 -18.39 -1.19
CA GLU A 611 -5.57 -19.06 -0.09
C GLU A 611 -4.78 -20.29 -0.53
N MET A 612 -5.38 -21.17 -1.32
CA MET A 612 -4.85 -22.51 -1.61
C MET A 612 -3.87 -22.55 -2.77
N ARG A 613 -3.86 -21.54 -3.65
CA ARG A 613 -3.08 -21.57 -4.91
C ARG A 613 -2.25 -20.33 -5.18
N LEU A 614 -2.74 -19.15 -4.81
CA LEU A 614 -2.05 -17.89 -5.08
C LEU A 614 -1.05 -17.57 -3.95
N LEU A 615 -1.49 -17.57 -2.69
CA LEU A 615 -0.62 -17.27 -1.54
C LEU A 615 0.60 -18.20 -1.41
N PRO A 616 0.51 -19.52 -1.66
CA PRO A 616 1.68 -20.40 -1.61
C PRO A 616 2.80 -20.01 -2.59
N LYS A 617 2.46 -19.37 -3.73
CA LYS A 617 3.42 -18.90 -4.74
C LYS A 617 4.12 -17.60 -4.37
N LEU A 618 3.62 -16.90 -3.35
CA LEU A 618 4.21 -15.66 -2.85
C LEU A 618 5.29 -15.92 -1.78
N ARG A 619 5.51 -17.19 -1.40
CA ARG A 619 6.54 -17.57 -0.44
C ARG A 619 7.93 -17.08 -0.90
N GLY A 620 8.66 -16.45 0.01
CA GLY A 620 10.02 -15.96 -0.25
C GLY A 620 10.09 -14.63 -1.00
N ILE A 621 8.96 -14.00 -1.31
CA ILE A 621 8.93 -12.64 -1.86
C ILE A 621 9.28 -11.65 -0.76
N GLU A 622 10.23 -10.75 -1.03
CA GLU A 622 10.59 -9.67 -0.12
C GLU A 622 9.47 -8.63 -0.04
N VAL A 623 9.13 -8.25 1.18
CA VAL A 623 8.01 -7.36 1.46
C VAL A 623 8.39 -5.88 1.22
N GLU A 624 9.68 -5.53 1.37
CA GLU A 624 10.17 -4.14 1.34
C GLU A 624 10.53 -3.64 -0.08
N ASP A 625 10.77 -4.53 -1.04
CA ASP A 625 11.26 -4.22 -2.40
C ASP A 625 10.12 -3.84 -3.38
N GLY A 626 9.39 -2.76 -3.10
CA GLY A 626 8.37 -2.21 -4.01
C GLY A 626 7.09 -3.05 -4.19
N ASN A 627 6.96 -4.16 -3.46
CA ASN A 627 5.78 -5.03 -3.47
C ASN A 627 4.69 -4.60 -2.48
N ASP A 628 4.95 -3.62 -1.61
CA ASP A 628 3.99 -3.14 -0.60
C ASP A 628 2.65 -2.70 -1.23
N HIS A 629 2.69 -2.11 -2.43
CA HIS A 629 1.48 -1.77 -3.18
C HIS A 629 0.71 -3.01 -3.65
N ALA A 630 1.41 -4.02 -4.19
CA ALA A 630 0.78 -5.26 -4.65
C ALA A 630 0.15 -6.06 -3.50
N PHE A 631 0.80 -6.10 -2.33
CA PHE A 631 0.23 -6.69 -1.12
C PHE A 631 -1.00 -5.91 -0.61
N SER A 632 -0.97 -4.58 -0.67
CA SER A 632 -2.13 -3.75 -0.31
C SER A 632 -3.32 -3.99 -1.26
N GLU A 633 -3.06 -4.10 -2.57
CA GLU A 633 -4.10 -4.45 -3.55
C GLU A 633 -4.66 -5.87 -3.32
N LEU A 634 -3.81 -6.83 -2.94
CA LEU A 634 -4.24 -8.19 -2.61
C LEU A 634 -5.16 -8.20 -1.37
N ILE A 635 -4.79 -7.48 -0.31
CA ILE A 635 -5.62 -7.36 0.90
C ILE A 635 -6.96 -6.72 0.57
N SER A 636 -6.98 -5.61 -0.19
CA SER A 636 -8.21 -4.94 -0.60
C SER A 636 -9.08 -5.84 -1.50
N PHE A 637 -8.48 -6.58 -2.44
CA PHE A 637 -9.23 -7.53 -3.26
C PHE A 637 -9.91 -8.62 -2.40
N VAL A 638 -9.19 -9.18 -1.43
CA VAL A 638 -9.74 -10.22 -0.54
C VAL A 638 -10.80 -9.64 0.42
N GLY A 639 -10.53 -8.50 1.06
CA GLY A 639 -11.44 -7.89 2.03
C GLY A 639 -12.66 -7.22 1.39
N ASP A 640 -12.48 -6.42 0.34
CA ASP A 640 -13.54 -5.59 -0.22
C ASP A 640 -14.35 -6.35 -1.29
N ALA A 641 -13.66 -7.00 -2.24
CA ALA A 641 -14.32 -7.66 -3.37
C ALA A 641 -14.80 -9.08 -3.00
N LEU A 642 -13.95 -9.87 -2.36
CA LEU A 642 -14.29 -11.23 -1.92
C LEU A 642 -14.97 -11.29 -0.55
N ARG A 643 -14.95 -10.20 0.23
CA ARG A 643 -15.60 -10.11 1.55
C ARG A 643 -15.14 -11.18 2.55
N ASP A 644 -13.85 -11.49 2.52
CA ASP A 644 -13.23 -12.43 3.46
C ASP A 644 -12.26 -11.72 4.40
N ASP A 645 -12.82 -11.06 5.42
CA ASP A 645 -12.05 -10.30 6.42
C ASP A 645 -11.07 -11.19 7.20
N HIS A 646 -11.42 -12.46 7.41
CA HIS A 646 -10.55 -13.41 8.11
C HIS A 646 -9.29 -13.71 7.29
N LEU A 647 -9.46 -13.95 5.98
CA LEU A 647 -8.32 -14.17 5.09
C LEU A 647 -7.51 -12.87 4.91
N ALA A 648 -8.16 -11.73 4.72
CA ALA A 648 -7.49 -10.43 4.57
C ALA A 648 -6.62 -10.10 5.80
N LYS A 649 -7.16 -10.32 7.02
CA LYS A 649 -6.44 -10.12 8.27
C LYS A 649 -5.26 -11.09 8.42
N ALA A 650 -5.42 -12.36 8.05
CA ALA A 650 -4.33 -13.33 8.12
C ALA A 650 -3.18 -13.00 7.13
N ILE A 651 -3.51 -12.44 5.96
CA ILE A 651 -2.52 -11.94 5.00
C ILE A 651 -1.74 -10.78 5.61
N ASP A 652 -2.44 -9.80 6.20
CA ASP A 652 -1.81 -8.65 6.87
C ASP A 652 -0.92 -9.09 8.04
N GLU A 653 -1.37 -10.02 8.88
CA GLU A 653 -0.57 -10.60 9.98
C GLU A 653 0.70 -11.29 9.45
N SER A 654 0.61 -12.02 8.33
CA SER A 654 1.76 -12.68 7.70
C SER A 654 2.77 -11.67 7.12
N ILE A 655 2.28 -10.55 6.59
CA ILE A 655 3.13 -9.44 6.09
C ILE A 655 3.85 -8.74 7.24
N ARG A 656 3.14 -8.45 8.35
CA ARG A 656 3.76 -7.84 9.54
C ARG A 656 4.83 -8.74 10.13
N ALA A 657 4.54 -10.04 10.27
CA ALA A 657 5.51 -11.02 10.74
C ALA A 657 6.75 -11.11 9.84
N ALA A 658 6.58 -10.96 8.52
CA ALA A 658 7.70 -10.89 7.58
C ALA A 658 8.55 -9.62 7.77
N LYS A 659 7.93 -8.45 7.98
CA LYS A 659 8.63 -7.17 8.26
C LYS A 659 9.40 -7.20 9.58
N GLU A 660 8.88 -7.87 10.60
CA GLU A 660 9.54 -8.03 11.90
C GLU A 660 10.62 -9.12 11.90
N GLY A 661 10.57 -10.05 10.93
CA GLY A 661 11.39 -11.26 10.89
C GLY A 661 12.41 -11.27 9.75
N SER A 662 12.25 -12.21 8.82
CA SER A 662 13.22 -12.48 7.75
C SER A 662 13.17 -11.51 6.56
N GLY A 663 12.24 -10.54 6.56
CA GLY A 663 11.94 -9.67 5.41
C GLY A 663 11.17 -10.37 4.27
N GLN A 664 10.99 -11.69 4.35
CA GLN A 664 10.38 -12.51 3.30
C GLN A 664 8.98 -12.99 3.70
N PHE A 665 8.03 -12.89 2.77
CA PHE A 665 6.67 -13.35 2.98
C PHE A 665 6.60 -14.87 3.14
N VAL A 666 5.93 -15.32 4.20
CA VAL A 666 5.61 -16.73 4.45
C VAL A 666 4.13 -16.82 4.80
N TRP A 667 3.40 -17.67 4.07
CA TRP A 667 1.98 -17.86 4.30
C TRP A 667 1.72 -18.91 5.40
N ASN A 668 1.17 -18.48 6.54
CA ASN A 668 0.95 -19.31 7.73
C ASN A 668 -0.49 -19.89 7.84
N GLY A 669 -1.32 -19.68 6.81
CA GLY A 669 -2.72 -20.11 6.79
C GLY A 669 -3.66 -19.23 7.60
N VAL A 670 -4.97 -19.49 7.48
CA VAL A 670 -6.00 -18.81 8.28
C VAL A 670 -6.35 -19.66 9.50
N SER A 671 -6.24 -19.08 10.70
CA SER A 671 -6.79 -19.68 11.92
C SER A 671 -8.32 -19.56 11.94
N ARG A 672 -9.01 -20.63 11.56
CA ARG A 672 -10.48 -20.75 11.60
C ARG A 672 -10.94 -21.49 12.84
#